data_AF-A0A8C1Q5W5-F1
#
_entry.id   AF-A0A8C1Q5W5-F1
#
_cell.length_a   1.000
_cell.length_b   1.000
_cell.length_c   1.000
_cell.angle_alpha   90.00
_cell.angle_beta   90.00
_cell.angle_gamma   90.00
#
_symmetry.space_group_name_H-M   'P 1'
#
loop_
_entity.id
_entity.type
_entity.pdbx_description
1 polymer ?
#
loop_
_entity_poly.entity_id
_entity_poly.type
_entity_poly.pdbx_seq_one_letter_code
_entity_poly.pdbx_strand_id
1 'polypeptide(L)'
;FFLSFKRMDSQTLDDISDSTEVVEMDDVPSQFFVEKHSWDGLRDIIHGSRKYSGMIINKAPHDFQFVQKHDESGPHSHRLYYLGMPYGSRENSLLYSEIPKKIRKEALLVLSWKQMLDHFQATPHHGVYSREEELLRERKRLGVFGITSYDYHAQSGLFLFQASNSLFYCRDGGHNGFIQAAPMKPVEIKTQCSGIRMDPKISPGDPSFIAFINNNDLWVTNIETAEERRLTFCHKGLNNVKEDPKSAGVATFVIQEEFDRFTGYWWSPAAPEDADGGRTLQLLYEEVDESEVEIIHVPSPALEERKADVYRYPRTGNHKHTLLKIAEIRTDPHGKIISAQNKELVLPFTKLFPGVEYIARAGWTKDGKFAWAELLDRSQQKLQLVLLPPALFIAASVDDPQWEELVEAMPEGVQPFIIYEEVTDIWINVHDIFYPFIQTTNDKITFLWVNESQTGFCHLYRITSLLQPGCQQWTREYSPADDDFKCPTEEEVALTSGEWEVLARHGSKIWVNEETKLVYFQGTNDTPLEHHLYVVSYESPGEVVKLTKPGFSHSCSVSQNFDMFISHYSNVSTPPCVHVYKLTGSDSDPLHKEPEFWASCPADYVPPEIFSFPASSGFQLYGMLYKPHNLKPGKKHPTILFVYGGPQVQLVNNSYKGVKYLRLNTLASLGYAVVVIDGRGSCQRGLKFEGALKNKMGQVEIEDQVEGLQYVAENYKFIDMSRVAIHGWSYGGFLSLMGLIHRPNIFKVAIAGAPVTVWMAYDTGYTERYMDVPENNQQGYEAGSVALHVDKLPNEPNRLLILHGFLDENVHFFHTNFLVSQLIRAGKPYQLQIYPNERHSIRCPESGEHYEIMLLYFLQHVSGSRSLVALM
;
A
#
# COMPACT_ATOMS: atom_id res chain seq x y z
N PHE A 1 -12.25 33.78 83.08
CA PHE A 1 -12.01 34.61 84.28
C PHE A 1 -12.71 35.94 84.08
N PHE A 2 -13.67 36.25 84.96
CA PHE A 2 -14.41 37.51 85.19
C PHE A 2 -15.04 38.25 83.99
N LEU A 3 -16.36 38.21 83.78
CA LEU A 3 -17.53 38.76 84.53
C LEU A 3 -17.85 40.23 84.20
N SER A 4 -19.16 40.44 83.94
CA SER A 4 -19.98 41.60 84.38
C SER A 4 -20.12 42.75 83.36
N PHE A 5 -21.28 43.34 83.04
CA PHE A 5 -22.71 43.12 83.35
C PHE A 5 -23.54 44.19 82.59
N LYS A 6 -24.88 43.98 82.53
CA LYS A 6 -26.01 44.95 82.33
C LYS A 6 -26.40 45.32 80.89
N ARG A 7 -27.57 44.86 80.39
CA ARG A 7 -28.99 45.31 80.60
C ARG A 7 -29.30 46.59 79.81
N MET A 8 -30.42 46.80 79.13
CA MET A 8 -31.62 46.04 78.71
C MET A 8 -32.48 47.08 77.93
N ASP A 9 -33.36 46.61 77.03
CA ASP A 9 -34.52 47.31 76.44
C ASP A 9 -34.24 48.37 75.34
N SER A 10 -35.05 48.60 74.30
CA SER A 10 -36.20 47.93 73.65
C SER A 10 -36.60 48.77 72.42
N GLN A 11 -37.14 48.15 71.36
CA GLN A 11 -37.91 48.77 70.24
C GLN A 11 -37.09 49.67 69.27
N THR A 12 -37.18 49.62 67.94
CA THR A 12 -38.20 49.13 66.97
C THR A 12 -37.60 49.19 65.55
N LEU A 13 -38.01 48.26 64.69
CA LEU A 13 -38.27 48.36 63.23
C LEU A 13 -37.13 48.74 62.24
N ASP A 14 -36.90 47.75 61.36
CA ASP A 14 -36.70 47.79 59.91
C ASP A 14 -35.38 48.25 59.26
N ASP A 15 -34.94 47.36 58.36
CA ASP A 15 -34.00 47.49 57.24
C ASP A 15 -32.54 47.90 57.52
N ILE A 16 -31.68 46.88 57.62
CA ILE A 16 -30.25 47.00 57.33
C ILE A 16 -29.89 46.01 56.22
N SER A 17 -29.55 46.59 55.08
CA SER A 17 -28.83 45.97 53.98
C SER A 17 -27.50 45.41 54.47
N ASP A 18 -27.32 44.10 54.38
CA ASP A 18 -26.00 43.49 54.58
C ASP A 18 -25.17 43.69 53.32
N SER A 19 -24.20 44.59 53.44
CA SER A 19 -23.05 44.72 52.55
C SER A 19 -22.25 43.42 52.56
N THR A 20 -22.52 42.55 51.60
CA THR A 20 -21.58 41.51 51.20
C THR A 20 -20.69 42.10 50.12
N GLU A 21 -19.43 42.35 50.45
CA GLU A 21 -18.38 42.54 49.45
C GLU A 21 -18.37 41.31 48.54
N VAL A 22 -18.99 41.46 47.36
CA VAL A 22 -18.78 40.56 46.25
C VAL A 22 -17.35 40.80 45.79
N VAL A 23 -16.44 39.94 46.24
CA VAL A 23 -15.18 39.75 45.53
C VAL A 23 -15.57 39.19 44.17
N GLU A 24 -15.65 40.06 43.16
CA GLU A 24 -15.63 39.63 41.76
C GLU A 24 -14.34 38.82 41.59
N MET A 25 -14.47 37.49 41.61
CA MET A 25 -13.45 36.62 41.07
C MET A 25 -13.35 36.95 39.59
N ASP A 26 -12.31 37.70 39.21
CA ASP A 26 -11.91 37.85 37.82
C ASP A 26 -11.97 36.48 37.14
N ASP A 27 -12.86 36.37 36.15
CA ASP A 27 -13.10 35.18 35.35
C ASP A 27 -11.76 34.74 34.73
N VAL A 28 -11.12 33.71 35.30
CA VAL A 28 -9.86 33.19 34.75
C VAL A 28 -10.17 32.70 33.34
N PRO A 29 -9.56 33.24 32.27
CA PRO A 29 -9.98 32.93 30.91
C PRO A 29 -9.91 31.42 30.69
N SER A 30 -11.05 30.77 30.43
CA SER A 30 -11.12 29.30 30.28
C SER A 30 -10.38 28.79 29.04
N GLN A 31 -9.90 29.68 28.16
CA GLN A 31 -9.16 29.34 26.95
C GLN A 31 -7.64 29.30 27.17
N PHE A 32 -6.99 28.28 26.61
CA PHE A 32 -5.54 28.22 26.41
C PHE A 32 -5.17 28.90 25.10
N PHE A 33 -4.12 29.72 25.12
CA PHE A 33 -3.54 30.33 23.92
C PHE A 33 -2.14 29.74 23.73
N VAL A 34 -1.86 29.23 22.53
CA VAL A 34 -0.51 28.75 22.18
C VAL A 34 0.46 29.93 22.15
N GLU A 35 1.73 29.66 22.45
CA GLU A 35 2.77 30.66 22.31
C GLU A 35 2.93 31.05 20.84
N LYS A 36 3.01 32.36 20.57
CA LYS A 36 3.20 32.87 19.22
C LYS A 36 4.69 32.93 18.93
N HIS A 37 5.13 32.13 17.97
CA HIS A 37 6.51 32.11 17.52
C HIS A 37 6.68 32.91 16.22
N SER A 38 7.87 33.47 16.03
CA SER A 38 8.30 33.98 14.72
C SER A 38 8.53 32.81 13.74
N TRP A 39 8.67 33.11 12.46
CA TRP A 39 9.03 32.09 11.47
C TRP A 39 10.35 31.38 11.83
N ASP A 40 11.37 32.13 12.22
CA ASP A 40 12.65 31.56 12.66
C ASP A 40 12.49 30.70 13.92
N GLY A 41 11.64 31.11 14.87
CA GLY A 41 11.37 30.32 16.07
C GLY A 41 10.67 28.99 15.75
N LEU A 42 9.72 28.99 14.81
CA LEU A 42 9.07 27.76 14.33
C LEU A 42 10.07 26.85 13.58
N ARG A 43 10.97 27.43 12.79
CA ARG A 43 12.05 26.69 12.13
C ARG A 43 12.95 25.99 13.15
N ASP A 44 13.34 26.68 14.22
CA ASP A 44 14.17 26.10 15.28
C ASP A 44 13.45 24.95 16.01
N ILE A 45 12.13 25.07 16.24
CA ILE A 45 11.29 24.00 16.81
C ILE A 45 11.30 22.76 15.90
N ILE A 46 11.08 22.93 14.59
CA ILE A 46 11.05 21.81 13.63
C ILE A 46 12.44 21.16 13.48
N HIS A 47 13.51 21.93 13.36
CA HIS A 47 14.86 21.34 13.33
C HIS A 47 15.19 20.60 14.64
N GLY A 48 14.78 21.16 15.78
CA GLY A 48 14.97 20.55 17.10
C GLY A 48 14.26 19.21 17.22
N SER A 49 13.01 19.11 16.77
CA SER A 49 12.23 17.85 16.82
C SER A 49 12.83 16.77 15.91
N ARG A 50 13.33 17.14 14.74
CA ARG A 50 13.94 16.20 13.76
C ARG A 50 15.33 15.70 14.17
N LYS A 51 16.10 16.49 14.92
CA LYS A 51 17.48 16.15 15.31
C LYS A 51 17.59 14.82 16.09
N TYR A 52 16.61 14.53 16.95
CA TYR A 52 16.57 13.28 17.72
C TYR A 52 15.87 12.14 16.98
N SER A 53 15.00 12.45 16.01
CA SER A 53 14.30 11.46 15.20
C SER A 53 15.16 10.84 14.09
N GLY A 54 16.23 11.50 13.66
CA GLY A 54 17.17 10.96 12.66
C GLY A 54 17.77 9.58 13.03
N MET A 55 17.83 9.23 14.31
CA MET A 55 18.24 7.90 14.78
C MET A 55 17.11 6.84 14.74
N ILE A 56 15.84 7.27 14.67
CA ILE A 56 14.63 6.44 14.72
C ILE A 56 14.06 6.19 13.30
N ILE A 57 14.45 7.00 12.30
CA ILE A 57 13.89 6.98 10.93
C ILE A 57 14.50 5.87 10.04
N ASN A 58 15.49 5.10 10.51
CA ASN A 58 16.05 4.00 9.72
C ASN A 58 14.98 2.96 9.39
N LYS A 59 14.88 2.58 8.11
CA LYS A 59 13.93 1.53 7.69
C LYS A 59 14.30 0.23 8.39
N ALA A 60 13.33 -0.37 9.09
CA ALA A 60 13.50 -1.64 9.75
C ALA A 60 13.86 -2.75 8.73
N PRO A 61 14.56 -3.82 9.16
CA PRO A 61 14.80 -4.99 8.33
C PRO A 61 13.50 -5.51 7.69
N HIS A 62 13.56 -5.85 6.40
CA HIS A 62 12.43 -6.32 5.60
C HIS A 62 12.92 -7.27 4.49
N ASP A 63 11.99 -7.83 3.71
CA ASP A 63 12.26 -8.79 2.64
C ASP A 63 13.13 -9.98 3.12
N PHE A 64 12.62 -10.66 4.14
CA PHE A 64 13.33 -11.74 4.83
C PHE A 64 13.35 -13.04 4.02
N GLN A 65 14.52 -13.68 3.95
CA GLN A 65 14.71 -15.00 3.36
C GLN A 65 15.49 -15.92 4.32
N PHE A 66 14.85 -17.01 4.75
CA PHE A 66 15.49 -18.06 5.54
C PHE A 66 16.17 -19.08 4.62
N VAL A 67 17.42 -19.44 4.95
CA VAL A 67 18.15 -20.51 4.28
C VAL A 67 18.77 -21.42 5.33
N GLN A 68 18.41 -22.70 5.30
CA GLN A 68 18.89 -23.69 6.26
C GLN A 68 20.38 -24.02 6.04
N LYS A 69 21.09 -24.28 7.14
CA LYS A 69 22.46 -24.80 7.13
C LYS A 69 22.44 -26.29 7.47
N HIS A 70 22.90 -27.11 6.53
CA HIS A 70 23.00 -28.57 6.71
C HIS A 70 24.32 -29.03 7.36
N ASP A 71 25.07 -28.11 7.98
CA ASP A 71 26.28 -28.44 8.74
C ASP A 71 25.89 -28.89 10.16
N GLU A 72 25.90 -30.19 10.42
CA GLU A 72 25.59 -30.76 11.74
C GLU A 72 26.56 -30.29 12.83
N SER A 73 27.82 -30.05 12.49
CA SER A 73 28.87 -29.65 13.43
C SER A 73 28.89 -28.15 13.74
N GLY A 74 28.34 -27.34 12.83
CA GLY A 74 28.31 -25.88 12.93
C GLY A 74 27.37 -25.36 14.03
N PRO A 75 27.62 -24.17 14.57
CA PRO A 75 26.81 -23.58 15.65
C PRO A 75 25.48 -22.98 15.19
N HIS A 76 25.25 -22.87 13.88
CA HIS A 76 24.11 -22.16 13.28
C HIS A 76 23.16 -23.10 12.54
N SER A 77 21.85 -22.88 12.70
CA SER A 77 20.79 -23.63 12.01
C SER A 77 20.38 -23.00 10.68
N HIS A 78 20.38 -21.66 10.62
CA HIS A 78 19.96 -20.90 9.45
C HIS A 78 20.86 -19.69 9.23
N ARG A 79 20.89 -19.22 7.99
CA ARG A 79 21.21 -17.83 7.64
C ARG A 79 19.92 -17.13 7.27
N LEU A 80 19.74 -15.92 7.80
CA LEU A 80 18.61 -15.05 7.52
C LEU A 80 19.11 -13.86 6.69
N TYR A 81 18.66 -13.73 5.44
CA TYR A 81 18.93 -12.58 4.58
C TYR A 81 17.79 -11.58 4.65
N TYR A 82 18.11 -10.29 4.50
CA TYR A 82 17.13 -9.20 4.53
C TYR A 82 17.72 -7.92 3.93
N LEU A 83 16.84 -7.01 3.54
CA LEU A 83 17.18 -5.62 3.27
C LEU A 83 17.14 -4.81 4.55
N GLY A 84 18.10 -3.92 4.75
CA GLY A 84 18.11 -2.96 5.85
C GLY A 84 19.13 -1.86 5.66
N MET A 85 19.07 -0.84 6.52
CA MET A 85 20.02 0.28 6.53
C MET A 85 21.13 0.03 7.56
N PRO A 86 22.39 -0.23 7.14
CA PRO A 86 23.50 -0.38 8.08
C PRO A 86 23.68 0.85 8.98
N TYR A 87 24.17 0.66 10.21
CA TYR A 87 24.47 1.78 11.10
C TYR A 87 25.42 2.79 10.45
N GLY A 88 25.02 4.06 10.43
CA GLY A 88 25.78 5.15 9.82
C GLY A 88 25.64 5.27 8.30
N SER A 89 24.89 4.38 7.64
CA SER A 89 24.52 4.48 6.22
C SER A 89 23.11 5.09 6.08
N ARG A 90 22.87 5.77 4.95
CA ARG A 90 21.53 6.22 4.52
C ARG A 90 20.95 5.36 3.38
N GLU A 91 21.69 4.34 2.94
CA GLU A 91 21.30 3.46 1.86
C GLU A 91 20.83 2.11 2.38
N ASN A 92 19.71 1.64 1.83
CA ASN A 92 19.22 0.28 2.02
C ASN A 92 20.13 -0.71 1.26
N SER A 93 20.51 -1.81 1.89
CA SER A 93 21.44 -2.80 1.32
C SER A 93 21.11 -4.22 1.77
N LEU A 94 21.73 -5.21 1.12
CA LEU A 94 21.60 -6.62 1.48
C LEU A 94 22.45 -6.94 2.72
N LEU A 95 21.78 -7.48 3.73
CA LEU A 95 22.33 -7.86 5.02
C LEU A 95 22.00 -9.32 5.33
N TYR A 96 22.76 -9.91 6.24
CA TYR A 96 22.44 -11.23 6.78
C TYR A 96 22.74 -11.35 8.28
N SER A 97 22.07 -12.31 8.92
CA SER A 97 22.27 -12.71 10.31
C SER A 97 22.41 -14.23 10.42
N GLU A 98 23.14 -14.70 11.43
CA GLU A 98 23.32 -16.12 11.73
C GLU A 98 22.39 -16.55 12.85
N ILE A 99 21.55 -17.55 12.60
CA ILE A 99 20.62 -18.08 13.61
C ILE A 99 21.29 -19.25 14.33
N PRO A 100 21.54 -19.17 15.65
CA PRO A 100 22.20 -20.26 16.39
C PRO A 100 21.27 -21.47 16.58
N LYS A 101 21.85 -22.67 16.69
CA LYS A 101 21.12 -23.91 17.02
C LYS A 101 20.63 -23.94 18.46
N LYS A 102 21.41 -23.35 19.38
CA LYS A 102 21.17 -23.34 20.83
C LYS A 102 21.37 -21.94 21.37
N ILE A 103 20.57 -21.61 22.36
CA ILE A 103 20.55 -20.29 22.94
C ILE A 103 20.47 -20.35 24.47
N ARG A 104 21.06 -19.36 25.14
CA ARG A 104 20.98 -19.23 26.60
C ARG A 104 19.70 -18.51 26.96
N LYS A 105 18.75 -19.18 27.60
CA LYS A 105 17.42 -18.63 27.90
C LYS A 105 17.47 -17.48 28.91
N GLU A 106 18.56 -17.36 29.67
CA GLU A 106 18.75 -16.33 30.69
C GLU A 106 19.28 -15.01 30.12
N ALA A 107 19.67 -14.95 28.84
CA ALA A 107 20.27 -13.78 28.22
C ALA A 107 19.61 -13.42 26.89
N LEU A 108 19.41 -12.11 26.68
CA LEU A 108 18.90 -11.57 25.43
C LEU A 108 19.97 -11.65 24.33
N LEU A 109 19.71 -12.38 23.24
CA LEU A 109 20.63 -12.42 22.11
C LEU A 109 20.18 -11.43 21.03
N VAL A 110 21.04 -10.45 20.75
CA VAL A 110 20.88 -9.53 19.63
C VAL A 110 21.65 -10.09 18.44
N LEU A 111 20.96 -10.34 17.33
CA LEU A 111 21.59 -10.82 16.10
C LEU A 111 22.39 -9.69 15.45
N SER A 112 23.67 -9.94 15.19
CA SER A 112 24.54 -8.98 14.51
C SER A 112 24.16 -8.84 13.04
N TRP A 113 23.96 -7.61 12.55
CA TRP A 113 23.76 -7.34 11.13
C TRP A 113 25.09 -7.40 10.39
N LYS A 114 25.26 -8.39 9.54
CA LYS A 114 26.46 -8.56 8.72
C LYS A 114 26.18 -8.03 7.31
N GLN A 115 27.09 -7.18 6.81
CA GLN A 115 26.98 -6.70 5.43
C GLN A 115 27.30 -7.82 4.45
N MET A 116 26.41 -8.01 3.47
CA MET A 116 26.66 -8.95 2.39
C MET A 116 27.54 -8.34 1.30
N LEU A 117 27.36 -7.04 1.02
CA LEU A 117 28.02 -6.33 -0.09
C LEU A 117 29.16 -5.42 0.39
N ASP A 118 30.29 -5.41 -0.32
CA ASP A 118 31.49 -4.64 0.01
C ASP A 118 31.43 -3.19 -0.52
N HIS A 119 31.26 -2.21 0.37
CA HIS A 119 31.33 -0.75 0.09
C HIS A 119 30.63 -0.35 -1.23
N PHE A 120 29.49 -0.97 -1.51
CA PHE A 120 28.77 -0.84 -2.76
C PHE A 120 27.86 0.37 -2.72
N GLN A 121 28.16 1.37 -3.55
CA GLN A 121 27.29 2.53 -3.74
C GLN A 121 26.10 2.11 -4.60
N ALA A 122 24.94 1.91 -3.98
CA ALA A 122 23.74 1.44 -4.65
C ALA A 122 22.91 2.60 -5.23
N THR A 123 23.07 3.81 -4.69
CA THR A 123 22.35 5.00 -5.15
C THR A 123 23.15 5.71 -6.25
N PRO A 124 22.50 6.14 -7.35
CA PRO A 124 23.13 7.00 -8.36
C PRO A 124 23.75 8.28 -7.77
N HIS A 125 24.72 8.86 -8.46
CA HIS A 125 25.31 10.15 -8.07
C HIS A 125 24.21 11.22 -7.93
N HIS A 126 24.21 11.94 -6.80
CA HIS A 126 23.18 12.92 -6.40
C HIS A 126 21.76 12.38 -6.26
N GLY A 127 21.53 11.06 -6.29
CA GLY A 127 20.20 10.46 -6.20
C GLY A 127 19.33 10.70 -7.43
N VAL A 128 19.93 11.06 -8.57
CA VAL A 128 19.23 11.26 -9.84
C VAL A 128 18.95 9.90 -10.47
N TYR A 129 17.73 9.41 -10.32
CA TYR A 129 17.26 8.16 -10.88
C TYR A 129 16.82 8.35 -12.34
N SER A 130 16.67 7.26 -13.09
CA SER A 130 15.98 7.34 -14.38
C SER A 130 14.50 7.73 -14.17
N ARG A 131 13.85 8.27 -15.20
CA ARG A 131 12.44 8.67 -15.13
C ARG A 131 11.53 7.52 -14.72
N GLU A 132 11.78 6.35 -15.27
CA GLU A 132 11.04 5.11 -15.05
C GLU A 132 11.22 4.64 -13.60
N GLU A 133 12.43 4.72 -13.05
CA GLU A 133 12.70 4.36 -11.66
C GLU A 133 12.08 5.38 -10.68
N GLU A 134 12.15 6.68 -10.97
CA GLU A 134 11.46 7.70 -10.16
C GLU A 134 9.95 7.46 -10.10
N LEU A 135 9.33 7.17 -11.26
CA LEU A 135 7.89 6.89 -11.33
C LEU A 135 7.54 5.60 -10.61
N LEU A 136 8.30 4.53 -10.80
CA LEU A 136 8.06 3.26 -10.10
C LEU A 136 8.15 3.45 -8.58
N ARG A 137 9.08 4.30 -8.10
CA ARG A 137 9.23 4.63 -6.67
C ARG A 137 8.08 5.48 -6.15
N GLU A 138 7.44 6.32 -6.96
CA GLU A 138 6.17 6.96 -6.60
C GLU A 138 5.06 5.92 -6.47
N ARG A 139 4.84 5.08 -7.49
CA ARG A 139 3.77 4.06 -7.48
C ARG A 139 3.89 3.09 -6.31
N LYS A 140 5.10 2.55 -6.08
CA LYS A 140 5.39 1.66 -4.93
C LYS A 140 5.50 2.38 -3.58
N ARG A 141 5.36 3.71 -3.53
CA ARG A 141 5.51 4.55 -2.32
C ARG A 141 6.86 4.34 -1.60
N LEU A 142 7.94 4.16 -2.36
CA LEU A 142 9.28 3.87 -1.84
C LEU A 142 10.05 5.15 -1.50
N GLY A 143 10.14 5.49 -0.21
CA GLY A 143 10.90 6.66 0.27
C GLY A 143 12.41 6.44 0.42
N VAL A 144 12.88 5.19 0.46
CA VAL A 144 14.27 4.86 0.82
C VAL A 144 15.20 4.77 -0.38
N PHE A 145 16.46 5.18 -0.22
CA PHE A 145 17.52 5.06 -1.23
C PHE A 145 18.24 3.69 -1.11
N GLY A 146 18.98 3.30 -2.15
CA GLY A 146 19.67 2.00 -2.25
C GLY A 146 18.80 0.89 -2.83
N ILE A 147 19.14 -0.37 -2.51
CA ILE A 147 18.45 -1.56 -3.04
C ILE A 147 17.05 -1.65 -2.42
N THR A 148 16.00 -1.63 -3.25
CA THR A 148 14.60 -1.63 -2.77
C THR A 148 13.91 -2.99 -2.81
N SER A 149 14.44 -3.94 -3.56
CA SER A 149 13.96 -5.31 -3.68
C SER A 149 15.08 -6.20 -4.24
N TYR A 150 15.00 -7.51 -4.02
CA TYR A 150 15.86 -8.50 -4.66
C TYR A 150 15.05 -9.74 -5.02
N ASP A 151 15.53 -10.48 -6.01
CA ASP A 151 15.06 -11.82 -6.35
C ASP A 151 16.09 -12.86 -5.89
N TYR A 152 15.64 -14.07 -5.54
CA TYR A 152 16.49 -15.12 -4.97
C TYR A 152 16.10 -16.51 -5.45
N HIS A 153 17.06 -17.21 -6.05
CA HIS A 153 16.89 -18.61 -6.44
C HIS A 153 17.53 -19.55 -5.41
N ALA A 154 16.70 -20.27 -4.65
CA ALA A 154 17.12 -21.00 -3.45
C ALA A 154 18.18 -22.08 -3.70
N GLN A 155 18.05 -22.86 -4.78
CA GLN A 155 18.96 -23.98 -5.05
C GLN A 155 20.36 -23.50 -5.46
N SER A 156 20.44 -22.47 -6.31
CA SER A 156 21.72 -21.91 -6.74
C SER A 156 22.29 -20.87 -5.77
N GLY A 157 21.48 -20.35 -4.83
CA GLY A 157 21.88 -19.26 -3.95
C GLY A 157 22.08 -17.93 -4.69
N LEU A 158 21.48 -17.77 -5.88
CA LEU A 158 21.64 -16.59 -6.72
C LEU A 158 20.73 -15.46 -6.24
N PHE A 159 21.32 -14.31 -5.95
CA PHE A 159 20.63 -13.05 -5.68
C PHE A 159 20.71 -12.15 -6.92
N LEU A 160 19.60 -11.51 -7.28
CA LEU A 160 19.51 -10.54 -8.36
C LEU A 160 18.86 -9.24 -7.84
N PHE A 161 19.45 -8.09 -8.15
CA PHE A 161 18.90 -6.81 -7.72
C PHE A 161 19.33 -5.65 -8.64
N GLN A 162 18.54 -4.58 -8.62
CA GLN A 162 18.84 -3.32 -9.31
C GLN A 162 19.57 -2.37 -8.36
N ALA A 163 20.59 -1.69 -8.89
CA ALA A 163 21.33 -0.64 -8.19
C ALA A 163 22.06 0.25 -9.21
N SER A 164 22.25 1.54 -8.90
CA SER A 164 22.99 2.49 -9.72
C SER A 164 22.60 2.48 -11.22
N ASN A 165 21.29 2.41 -11.51
CA ASN A 165 20.73 2.31 -12.86
C ASN A 165 21.23 1.08 -13.68
N SER A 166 21.69 0.01 -13.00
CA SER A 166 22.18 -1.23 -13.61
C SER A 166 21.68 -2.45 -12.83
N LEU A 167 21.97 -3.65 -13.35
CA LEU A 167 21.59 -4.92 -12.76
C LEU A 167 22.82 -5.65 -12.21
N PHE A 168 22.68 -6.18 -11.00
CA PHE A 168 23.75 -6.85 -10.28
C PHE A 168 23.29 -8.21 -9.77
N TYR A 169 24.23 -9.15 -9.68
CA TYR A 169 23.99 -10.43 -9.03
C TYR A 169 25.13 -10.82 -8.08
N CYS A 170 24.81 -11.69 -7.14
CA CYS A 170 25.80 -12.35 -6.28
C CYS A 170 25.30 -13.74 -5.84
N ARG A 171 26.18 -14.56 -5.25
CA ARG A 171 25.87 -15.95 -4.88
C ARG A 171 26.25 -16.22 -3.43
N ASP A 172 25.29 -16.67 -2.62
CA ASP A 172 25.52 -17.09 -1.23
C ASP A 172 24.45 -18.11 -0.80
N GLY A 173 24.86 -19.17 -0.10
CA GLY A 173 24.02 -20.32 0.17
C GLY A 173 23.82 -21.22 -1.07
N GLY A 174 22.83 -22.11 -0.98
CA GLY A 174 22.61 -23.12 -2.01
C GLY A 174 23.85 -23.99 -2.26
N HIS A 175 24.11 -24.33 -3.52
CA HIS A 175 25.28 -25.13 -3.91
C HIS A 175 26.63 -24.40 -3.78
N ASN A 176 26.64 -23.07 -3.56
CA ASN A 176 27.88 -22.27 -3.50
C ASN A 176 28.49 -22.20 -2.08
N GLY A 177 27.81 -22.74 -1.06
CA GLY A 177 28.21 -22.59 0.34
C GLY A 177 27.99 -21.17 0.87
N PHE A 178 28.39 -20.93 2.13
CA PHE A 178 28.12 -19.68 2.83
C PHE A 178 29.39 -18.82 2.98
N ILE A 179 29.27 -17.52 2.71
CA ILE A 179 30.36 -16.53 2.93
C ILE A 179 30.75 -16.51 4.43
N GLN A 180 32.05 -16.61 4.73
CA GLN A 180 32.53 -16.81 6.11
C GLN A 180 32.92 -15.51 6.86
N ALA A 181 33.40 -14.45 6.19
CA ALA A 181 33.84 -13.24 6.89
C ALA A 181 33.87 -11.92 6.07
N ALA A 182 34.28 -11.94 4.81
CA ALA A 182 34.40 -10.70 4.01
C ALA A 182 33.12 -10.46 3.19
N PRO A 183 32.58 -9.22 3.17
CA PRO A 183 31.54 -8.86 2.22
C PRO A 183 31.99 -9.11 0.77
N MET A 184 31.06 -9.45 -0.11
CA MET A 184 31.36 -9.74 -1.51
C MET A 184 31.12 -8.53 -2.39
N LYS A 185 31.88 -8.44 -3.49
CA LYS A 185 31.58 -7.47 -4.55
C LYS A 185 30.52 -8.07 -5.48
N PRO A 186 29.38 -7.39 -5.68
CA PRO A 186 28.39 -7.88 -6.62
C PRO A 186 28.93 -7.78 -8.05
N VAL A 187 28.49 -8.70 -8.92
CA VAL A 187 28.88 -8.75 -10.32
C VAL A 187 27.85 -7.99 -11.14
N GLU A 188 28.31 -7.01 -11.91
CA GLU A 188 27.45 -6.28 -12.84
C GLU A 188 27.10 -7.14 -14.06
N ILE A 189 25.82 -7.17 -14.42
CA ILE A 189 25.35 -7.80 -15.64
C ILE A 189 25.57 -6.80 -16.78
N LYS A 190 26.54 -7.07 -17.66
CA LYS A 190 26.78 -6.27 -18.86
C LYS A 190 25.57 -6.33 -19.79
N THR A 191 25.34 -5.27 -20.55
CA THR A 191 24.21 -5.16 -21.48
C THR A 191 24.60 -4.37 -22.72
N GLN A 192 23.95 -4.68 -23.84
CA GLN A 192 24.01 -3.88 -25.07
C GLN A 192 22.89 -2.81 -25.11
N CYS A 193 21.92 -2.89 -24.20
CA CYS A 193 20.83 -1.94 -24.09
C CYS A 193 21.35 -0.55 -23.67
N SER A 194 20.85 0.50 -24.32
CA SER A 194 21.20 1.89 -23.98
C SER A 194 20.28 2.51 -22.94
N GLY A 195 19.05 2.00 -22.79
CA GLY A 195 18.08 2.46 -21.78
C GLY A 195 18.26 1.76 -20.43
N ILE A 196 17.52 2.24 -19.42
CA ILE A 196 17.44 1.58 -18.11
C ILE A 196 16.84 0.16 -18.24
N ARG A 197 17.33 -0.78 -17.42
CA ARG A 197 16.78 -2.13 -17.32
C ARG A 197 15.94 -2.21 -16.04
N MET A 198 14.64 -2.40 -16.20
CA MET A 198 13.65 -2.39 -15.11
C MET A 198 13.09 -3.79 -14.85
N ASP A 199 12.55 -4.00 -13.65
CA ASP A 199 11.85 -5.22 -13.23
C ASP A 199 12.62 -6.51 -13.55
N PRO A 200 13.84 -6.71 -13.01
CA PRO A 200 14.64 -7.91 -13.30
C PRO A 200 14.14 -9.13 -12.51
N LYS A 201 14.02 -10.29 -13.17
CA LYS A 201 13.59 -11.56 -12.54
C LYS A 201 14.39 -12.76 -13.02
N ILE A 202 14.79 -13.62 -12.09
CA ILE A 202 15.48 -14.89 -12.34
C ILE A 202 14.45 -15.89 -12.88
N SER A 203 14.80 -16.66 -13.90
CA SER A 203 13.98 -17.80 -14.34
C SER A 203 14.01 -18.90 -13.27
N PRO A 204 12.85 -19.33 -12.71
CA PRO A 204 12.83 -20.36 -11.69
C PRO A 204 13.26 -21.74 -12.22
N GLY A 205 12.97 -22.03 -13.49
CA GLY A 205 13.35 -23.30 -14.13
C GLY A 205 14.82 -23.35 -14.55
N ASP A 206 15.45 -22.19 -14.79
CA ASP A 206 16.87 -22.11 -15.14
C ASP A 206 17.51 -20.80 -14.64
N PRO A 207 18.24 -20.80 -13.50
CA PRO A 207 18.76 -19.58 -12.89
C PRO A 207 19.90 -18.92 -13.69
N SER A 208 20.34 -19.51 -14.81
CA SER A 208 21.26 -18.84 -15.73
C SER A 208 20.57 -17.74 -16.53
N PHE A 209 19.23 -17.77 -16.67
CA PHE A 209 18.45 -16.79 -17.43
C PHE A 209 17.77 -15.75 -16.52
N ILE A 210 17.84 -14.50 -16.96
CA ILE A 210 17.20 -13.35 -16.31
C ILE A 210 16.39 -12.60 -17.36
N ALA A 211 15.13 -12.31 -17.06
CA ALA A 211 14.31 -11.41 -17.85
C ALA A 211 14.29 -10.01 -17.23
N PHE A 212 14.11 -8.99 -18.07
CA PHE A 212 13.97 -7.59 -17.65
C PHE A 212 13.26 -6.78 -18.74
N ILE A 213 12.80 -5.59 -18.39
CA ILE A 213 12.21 -4.62 -19.32
C ILE A 213 13.27 -3.60 -19.74
N ASN A 214 13.36 -3.32 -21.03
CA ASN A 214 14.14 -2.21 -21.56
C ASN A 214 13.35 -1.51 -22.67
N ASN A 215 13.17 -0.18 -22.52
CA ASN A 215 12.39 0.65 -23.45
C ASN A 215 11.02 0.04 -23.78
N ASN A 216 10.26 -0.33 -22.74
CA ASN A 216 8.91 -0.92 -22.83
C ASN A 216 8.78 -2.25 -23.59
N ASP A 217 9.90 -2.95 -23.82
CA ASP A 217 9.91 -4.30 -24.36
C ASP A 217 10.59 -5.29 -23.40
N LEU A 218 10.24 -6.56 -23.55
CA LEU A 218 10.76 -7.69 -22.80
C LEU A 218 12.08 -8.18 -23.41
N TRP A 219 13.06 -8.39 -22.54
CA TRP A 219 14.39 -8.90 -22.88
C TRP A 219 14.76 -10.05 -21.96
N VAL A 220 15.70 -10.87 -22.43
CA VAL A 220 16.34 -11.92 -21.63
C VAL A 220 17.85 -11.84 -21.78
N THR A 221 18.58 -12.15 -20.71
CA THR A 221 20.02 -12.36 -20.73
C THR A 221 20.39 -13.63 -19.99
N ASN A 222 21.43 -14.30 -20.46
CA ASN A 222 22.05 -15.41 -19.77
C ASN A 222 23.32 -14.92 -19.05
N ILE A 223 23.40 -15.06 -17.72
CA ILE A 223 24.52 -14.54 -16.92
C ILE A 223 25.82 -15.33 -17.06
N GLU A 224 25.76 -16.55 -17.61
CA GLU A 224 26.92 -17.43 -17.78
C GLU A 224 27.55 -17.27 -19.18
N THR A 225 26.71 -17.17 -20.21
CA THR A 225 27.17 -16.97 -21.60
C THR A 225 27.29 -15.50 -21.99
N ALA A 226 26.70 -14.59 -21.21
CA ALA A 226 26.52 -13.18 -21.51
C ALA A 226 25.70 -12.92 -22.81
N GLU A 227 24.98 -13.92 -23.31
CA GLU A 227 24.03 -13.72 -24.41
C GLU A 227 22.87 -12.83 -23.93
N GLU A 228 22.44 -11.89 -24.77
CA GLU A 228 21.32 -11.01 -24.50
C GLU A 228 20.43 -10.91 -25.74
N ARG A 229 19.12 -11.06 -25.55
CA ARG A 229 18.13 -11.19 -26.62
C ARG A 229 16.88 -10.38 -26.29
N ARG A 230 16.47 -9.53 -27.23
CA ARG A 230 15.15 -8.89 -27.22
C ARG A 230 14.07 -9.90 -27.61
N LEU A 231 12.98 -9.99 -26.85
CA LEU A 231 11.90 -10.94 -27.09
C LEU A 231 10.71 -10.27 -27.80
N THR A 232 10.35 -9.05 -27.38
CA THR A 232 9.21 -8.31 -27.95
C THR A 232 9.69 -7.09 -28.73
N PHE A 233 8.88 -6.67 -29.71
CA PHE A 233 9.21 -5.57 -30.63
C PHE A 233 8.03 -4.59 -30.77
N CYS A 234 7.23 -4.41 -29.72
CA CYS A 234 6.04 -3.57 -29.80
C CYS A 234 6.38 -2.07 -29.72
N HIS A 235 7.41 -1.71 -28.95
CA HIS A 235 7.90 -0.34 -28.81
C HIS A 235 9.03 -0.09 -29.82
N LYS A 236 8.97 1.02 -30.55
CA LYS A 236 9.97 1.39 -31.57
C LYS A 236 11.20 2.08 -30.97
N GLY A 237 11.22 2.29 -29.65
CA GLY A 237 12.32 2.94 -28.95
C GLY A 237 12.32 4.46 -29.13
N LEU A 238 11.17 5.04 -29.49
CA LEU A 238 11.00 6.48 -29.56
C LEU A 238 10.71 7.04 -28.17
N ASN A 239 11.31 8.17 -27.83
CA ASN A 239 11.03 8.84 -26.54
C ASN A 239 9.65 9.51 -26.50
N ASN A 240 8.92 9.55 -27.61
CA ASN A 240 7.64 10.22 -27.74
C ASN A 240 6.47 9.25 -27.53
N VAL A 241 5.88 9.28 -26.33
CA VAL A 241 4.73 8.46 -25.91
C VAL A 241 3.50 8.62 -26.82
N LYS A 242 3.41 9.73 -27.56
CA LYS A 242 2.34 9.95 -28.54
C LYS A 242 2.48 9.06 -29.79
N GLU A 243 3.71 8.85 -30.23
CA GLU A 243 4.02 8.16 -31.49
C GLU A 243 4.30 6.66 -31.30
N ASP A 244 4.56 6.24 -30.06
CA ASP A 244 4.95 4.88 -29.68
C ASP A 244 4.18 4.40 -28.42
N PRO A 245 2.86 4.10 -28.54
CA PRO A 245 1.97 3.89 -27.40
C PRO A 245 1.90 2.44 -26.90
N LYS A 246 2.69 1.53 -27.49
CA LYS A 246 2.62 0.10 -27.20
C LYS A 246 3.73 -0.34 -26.25
N SER A 247 3.40 -1.23 -25.33
CA SER A 247 4.34 -1.81 -24.39
C SER A 247 4.09 -3.31 -24.18
N ALA A 248 5.13 -4.05 -23.80
CA ALA A 248 5.06 -5.47 -23.53
C ALA A 248 5.82 -5.80 -22.24
N GLY A 249 5.16 -6.54 -21.34
CA GLY A 249 5.73 -6.90 -20.04
C GLY A 249 5.66 -5.79 -18.99
N VAL A 250 4.97 -4.68 -19.26
CA VAL A 250 4.87 -3.51 -18.40
C VAL A 250 3.44 -3.33 -17.86
N ALA A 251 3.30 -3.08 -16.57
CA ALA A 251 2.03 -2.66 -15.98
C ALA A 251 1.80 -1.16 -16.26
N THR A 252 0.63 -0.76 -16.78
CA THR A 252 0.32 0.66 -17.04
C THR A 252 0.07 1.47 -15.77
N PHE A 253 -0.04 2.79 -15.91
CA PHE A 253 -0.22 3.73 -14.78
C PHE A 253 -1.31 3.28 -13.78
N VAL A 254 -2.55 3.04 -14.25
CA VAL A 254 -3.68 2.64 -13.38
C VAL A 254 -3.42 1.30 -12.70
N ILE A 255 -2.79 0.35 -13.40
CA ILE A 255 -2.47 -0.96 -12.82
C ILE A 255 -1.44 -0.82 -11.69
N GLN A 256 -0.46 0.05 -11.85
CA GLN A 256 0.53 0.34 -10.82
C GLN A 256 -0.06 1.13 -9.65
N GLU A 257 -0.86 2.15 -9.91
CA GLU A 257 -1.36 3.08 -8.88
C GLU A 257 -2.57 2.51 -8.11
N GLU A 258 -3.49 1.81 -8.79
CA GLU A 258 -4.80 1.46 -8.23
C GLU A 258 -5.01 -0.01 -7.93
N PHE A 259 -4.12 -0.86 -8.44
CA PHE A 259 -4.17 -2.31 -8.28
C PHE A 259 -2.91 -2.89 -7.65
N ASP A 260 -1.91 -2.06 -7.30
CA ASP A 260 -0.64 -2.48 -6.71
C ASP A 260 0.10 -3.58 -7.51
N ARG A 261 -0.08 -3.62 -8.84
CA ARG A 261 0.64 -4.54 -9.73
C ARG A 261 1.72 -3.79 -10.50
N PHE A 262 2.97 -4.13 -10.23
CA PHE A 262 4.14 -3.42 -10.77
C PHE A 262 4.91 -4.17 -11.86
N THR A 263 4.36 -5.29 -12.34
CA THR A 263 4.94 -6.16 -13.38
C THR A 263 3.87 -6.52 -14.40
N GLY A 264 4.26 -6.62 -15.67
CA GLY A 264 3.43 -7.16 -16.75
C GLY A 264 3.94 -8.48 -17.32
N TYR A 265 4.92 -9.14 -16.70
CA TYR A 265 5.42 -10.45 -17.17
C TYR A 265 5.77 -11.43 -16.04
N TRP A 266 5.68 -12.73 -16.33
CA TRP A 266 5.84 -13.83 -15.39
C TRP A 266 6.53 -15.04 -16.03
N TRP A 267 7.67 -15.46 -15.46
CA TRP A 267 8.34 -16.71 -15.84
C TRP A 267 7.46 -17.91 -15.51
N SER A 268 7.37 -18.86 -16.45
CA SER A 268 6.93 -20.21 -16.12
C SER A 268 7.95 -20.87 -15.20
N PRO A 269 7.52 -21.55 -14.13
CA PRO A 269 8.43 -22.31 -13.28
C PRO A 269 8.94 -23.58 -13.97
N ALA A 270 8.28 -24.04 -15.04
CA ALA A 270 8.69 -25.21 -15.80
C ALA A 270 9.74 -24.83 -16.87
N ALA A 271 10.76 -25.69 -16.99
CA ALA A 271 11.77 -25.65 -18.04
C ALA A 271 11.96 -27.07 -18.60
N PRO A 272 10.98 -27.60 -19.37
CA PRO A 272 11.07 -28.96 -19.91
C PRO A 272 12.33 -29.12 -20.79
N GLU A 273 12.95 -30.29 -20.66
CA GLU A 273 14.06 -30.70 -21.50
C GLU A 273 13.52 -31.20 -22.85
N ASP A 274 14.05 -30.64 -23.93
CA ASP A 274 13.71 -31.01 -25.30
C ASP A 274 14.42 -32.33 -25.68
N ALA A 275 13.93 -33.03 -26.72
CA ALA A 275 14.50 -34.33 -27.14
C ALA A 275 15.97 -34.27 -27.60
N ASP A 276 16.48 -33.07 -27.92
CA ASP A 276 17.87 -32.80 -28.29
C ASP A 276 18.75 -32.41 -27.07
N GLY A 277 18.22 -32.49 -25.85
CA GLY A 277 18.89 -32.11 -24.61
C GLY A 277 18.86 -30.59 -24.35
N GLY A 278 18.21 -29.83 -25.21
CA GLY A 278 17.93 -28.41 -25.00
C GLY A 278 16.84 -28.17 -23.96
N ARG A 279 16.44 -26.92 -23.75
CA ARG A 279 15.31 -26.56 -22.88
C ARG A 279 14.41 -25.53 -23.51
N THR A 280 13.12 -25.64 -23.20
CA THR A 280 12.12 -24.63 -23.55
C THR A 280 11.71 -23.83 -22.32
N LEU A 281 11.98 -22.53 -22.33
CA LEU A 281 11.56 -21.59 -21.29
C LEU A 281 10.37 -20.76 -21.79
N GLN A 282 9.46 -20.38 -20.89
CA GLN A 282 8.27 -19.61 -21.24
C GLN A 282 8.08 -18.40 -20.32
N LEU A 283 7.63 -17.29 -20.90
CA LEU A 283 7.27 -16.05 -20.23
C LEU A 283 5.85 -15.66 -20.63
N LEU A 284 4.92 -15.67 -19.68
CA LEU A 284 3.62 -15.00 -19.86
C LEU A 284 3.87 -13.50 -19.79
N TYR A 285 3.28 -12.72 -20.71
CA TYR A 285 3.35 -11.27 -20.64
C TYR A 285 2.06 -10.61 -21.13
N GLU A 286 1.81 -9.42 -20.59
CA GLU A 286 0.77 -8.50 -21.03
C GLU A 286 1.35 -7.56 -22.10
N GLU A 287 0.67 -7.46 -23.23
CA GLU A 287 0.91 -6.44 -24.26
C GLU A 287 -0.23 -5.42 -24.20
N VAL A 288 0.13 -4.14 -24.15
CA VAL A 288 -0.83 -3.04 -23.99
C VAL A 288 -0.69 -2.03 -25.12
N ASP A 289 -1.82 -1.52 -25.59
CA ASP A 289 -1.92 -0.41 -26.54
C ASP A 289 -2.66 0.77 -25.88
N GLU A 290 -1.92 1.84 -25.59
CA GLU A 290 -2.44 3.07 -24.99
C GLU A 290 -2.78 4.16 -26.04
N SER A 291 -2.94 3.80 -27.33
CA SER A 291 -3.21 4.76 -28.41
C SER A 291 -4.41 5.66 -28.12
N GLU A 292 -5.51 5.06 -27.65
CA GLU A 292 -6.78 5.72 -27.34
C GLU A 292 -6.83 6.34 -25.93
N VAL A 293 -5.79 6.14 -25.11
CA VAL A 293 -5.72 6.73 -23.77
C VAL A 293 -5.37 8.21 -23.87
N GLU A 294 -6.12 9.06 -23.18
CA GLU A 294 -5.89 10.50 -23.17
C GLU A 294 -4.44 10.85 -22.78
N ILE A 295 -3.92 11.86 -23.45
CA ILE A 295 -2.60 12.42 -23.16
C ILE A 295 -2.76 13.66 -22.30
N ILE A 296 -2.05 13.69 -21.17
CA ILE A 296 -1.88 14.87 -20.33
C ILE A 296 -0.41 15.30 -20.29
N HIS A 297 -0.19 16.54 -19.85
CA HIS A 297 1.13 17.12 -19.69
C HIS A 297 1.35 17.51 -18.23
N VAL A 298 2.40 16.96 -17.61
CA VAL A 298 2.80 17.26 -16.24
C VAL A 298 4.13 18.01 -16.28
N PRO A 299 4.34 19.10 -15.53
CA PRO A 299 5.61 19.81 -15.53
C PRO A 299 6.80 18.87 -15.30
N SER A 300 7.88 19.06 -16.07
CA SER A 300 9.10 18.26 -15.93
C SER A 300 9.87 18.66 -14.66
N PRO A 301 10.53 17.73 -13.96
CA PRO A 301 11.34 18.06 -12.77
C PRO A 301 12.48 19.03 -13.05
N ALA A 302 13.01 19.06 -14.28
CA ALA A 302 14.02 20.03 -14.72
C ALA A 302 13.36 21.37 -15.05
N LEU A 303 12.94 22.11 -14.00
CA LEU A 303 12.14 23.33 -14.11
C LEU A 303 12.76 24.40 -15.01
N GLU A 304 14.09 24.50 -15.06
CA GLU A 304 14.83 25.43 -15.91
C GLU A 304 14.59 25.19 -17.41
N GLU A 305 14.29 23.95 -17.80
CA GLU A 305 13.97 23.61 -19.19
C GLU A 305 12.60 24.14 -19.62
N ARG A 306 11.70 24.40 -18.66
CA ARG A 306 10.32 24.86 -18.89
C ARG A 306 9.55 23.94 -19.86
N LYS A 307 9.76 22.64 -19.71
CA LYS A 307 9.05 21.59 -20.46
C LYS A 307 8.03 20.88 -19.57
N ALA A 308 7.19 20.09 -20.23
CA ALA A 308 6.29 19.16 -19.57
C ALA A 308 6.52 17.76 -20.14
N ASP A 309 6.42 16.77 -19.26
CA ASP A 309 6.45 15.37 -19.61
C ASP A 309 5.05 14.93 -20.03
N VAL A 310 5.00 14.02 -21.01
CA VAL A 310 3.78 13.51 -21.61
C VAL A 310 3.39 12.21 -20.93
N TYR A 311 2.15 12.11 -20.47
CA TYR A 311 1.62 10.91 -19.81
C TYR A 311 0.36 10.41 -20.50
N ARG A 312 0.22 9.09 -20.60
CA ARG A 312 -1.06 8.44 -20.84
C ARG A 312 -1.80 8.34 -19.51
N TYR A 313 -2.93 9.02 -19.41
CA TYR A 313 -3.71 9.10 -18.19
C TYR A 313 -5.19 8.85 -18.50
N PRO A 314 -5.71 7.66 -18.18
CA PRO A 314 -7.12 7.36 -18.41
C PRO A 314 -7.96 8.01 -17.31
N ARG A 315 -8.46 9.23 -17.59
CA ARG A 315 -9.55 9.79 -16.78
C ARG A 315 -10.78 8.88 -16.83
N THR A 316 -11.57 8.90 -15.75
CA THR A 316 -12.87 8.20 -15.69
C THR A 316 -13.66 8.39 -17.00
N GLY A 317 -14.14 7.29 -17.58
CA GLY A 317 -14.80 7.26 -18.90
C GLY A 317 -13.94 6.76 -20.08
N ASN A 318 -12.60 6.84 -20.04
CA ASN A 318 -11.73 6.41 -21.15
C ASN A 318 -11.38 4.90 -21.14
N HIS A 319 -11.00 4.35 -22.31
CA HIS A 319 -10.72 2.92 -22.53
C HIS A 319 -9.27 2.62 -22.92
N LYS A 320 -8.82 1.38 -22.70
CA LYS A 320 -7.55 0.84 -23.24
C LYS A 320 -7.72 -0.57 -23.81
N HIS A 321 -6.79 -1.02 -24.66
CA HIS A 321 -6.75 -2.39 -25.16
C HIS A 321 -5.58 -3.17 -24.55
N THR A 322 -5.89 -4.35 -24.00
CA THR A 322 -4.94 -5.23 -23.32
C THR A 322 -5.00 -6.64 -23.92
N LEU A 323 -3.85 -7.29 -24.10
CA LEU A 323 -3.71 -8.65 -24.62
C LEU A 323 -2.77 -9.46 -23.72
N LEU A 324 -3.07 -10.76 -23.52
CA LEU A 324 -2.13 -11.72 -22.92
C LEU A 324 -1.43 -12.53 -24.01
N LYS A 325 -0.12 -12.71 -23.87
CA LYS A 325 0.77 -13.42 -24.81
C LYS A 325 1.81 -14.26 -24.08
N ILE A 326 2.45 -15.20 -24.79
CA ILE A 326 3.57 -15.99 -24.29
C ILE A 326 4.79 -15.78 -25.17
N ALA A 327 5.95 -15.52 -24.59
CA ALA A 327 7.24 -15.63 -25.27
C ALA A 327 7.87 -16.99 -24.94
N GLU A 328 8.16 -17.79 -25.96
CA GLU A 328 8.81 -19.10 -25.86
C GLU A 328 10.26 -19.00 -26.31
N ILE A 329 11.18 -19.52 -25.51
CA ILE A 329 12.63 -19.45 -25.73
C ILE A 329 13.17 -20.88 -25.73
N ARG A 330 13.71 -21.33 -26.87
CA ARG A 330 14.37 -22.63 -26.98
C ARG A 330 15.88 -22.46 -26.89
N THR A 331 16.50 -23.31 -26.10
CA THR A 331 17.93 -23.26 -25.79
C THR A 331 18.61 -24.58 -26.13
N ASP A 332 19.89 -24.54 -26.47
CA ASP A 332 20.70 -25.75 -26.62
C ASP A 332 21.15 -26.27 -25.23
N PRO A 333 21.77 -27.47 -25.14
CA PRO A 333 22.26 -28.02 -23.87
C PRO A 333 23.31 -27.16 -23.15
N HIS A 334 23.86 -26.13 -23.83
CA HIS A 334 24.84 -25.20 -23.28
C HIS A 334 24.22 -23.85 -22.88
N GLY A 335 22.90 -23.72 -22.92
CA GLY A 335 22.19 -22.50 -22.53
C GLY A 335 22.25 -21.39 -23.57
N LYS A 336 22.61 -21.69 -24.83
CA LYS A 336 22.55 -20.72 -25.93
C LYS A 336 21.15 -20.66 -26.51
N ILE A 337 20.65 -19.46 -26.81
CA ILE A 337 19.32 -19.29 -27.39
C ILE A 337 19.33 -19.72 -28.87
N ILE A 338 18.58 -20.77 -29.19
CA ILE A 338 18.38 -21.27 -30.56
C ILE A 338 17.30 -20.46 -31.26
N SER A 339 16.17 -20.24 -30.58
CA SER A 339 15.03 -19.50 -31.11
C SER A 339 14.22 -18.84 -30.00
N ALA A 340 13.59 -17.71 -30.33
CA ALA A 340 12.59 -17.06 -29.50
C ALA A 340 11.35 -16.76 -30.37
N GLN A 341 10.15 -17.14 -29.90
CA GLN A 341 8.90 -16.95 -30.62
C GLN A 341 7.83 -16.36 -29.69
N ASN A 342 7.13 -15.33 -30.16
CA ASN A 342 5.96 -14.80 -29.47
C ASN A 342 4.70 -15.54 -29.95
N LYS A 343 3.84 -15.86 -28.99
CA LYS A 343 2.58 -16.58 -29.16
C LYS A 343 1.43 -15.74 -28.61
N GLU A 344 0.28 -15.80 -29.25
CA GLU A 344 -0.94 -15.10 -28.88
C GLU A 344 -2.11 -16.07 -28.69
N LEU A 345 -3.13 -15.67 -27.94
CA LEU A 345 -4.33 -16.48 -27.75
C LEU A 345 -4.96 -16.84 -29.11
N VAL A 346 -5.48 -18.07 -29.21
CA VAL A 346 -6.15 -18.59 -30.43
C VAL A 346 -7.22 -17.65 -31.00
N LEU A 347 -7.92 -16.92 -30.11
CA LEU A 347 -8.86 -15.84 -30.43
C LEU A 347 -8.49 -14.57 -29.65
N PRO A 348 -8.91 -13.38 -30.12
CA PRO A 348 -8.69 -12.13 -29.40
C PRO A 348 -9.16 -12.19 -27.95
N PHE A 349 -8.38 -11.59 -27.04
CA PHE A 349 -8.67 -11.57 -25.60
C PHE A 349 -10.09 -11.09 -25.28
N THR A 350 -10.54 -10.01 -25.93
CA THR A 350 -11.88 -9.43 -25.76
C THR A 350 -13.01 -10.31 -26.26
N LYS A 351 -12.73 -11.29 -27.15
CA LYS A 351 -13.71 -12.32 -27.53
C LYS A 351 -13.77 -13.43 -26.50
N LEU A 352 -12.62 -13.89 -26.00
CA LEU A 352 -12.55 -14.96 -25.00
C LEU A 352 -13.09 -14.52 -23.63
N PHE A 353 -12.88 -13.25 -23.27
CA PHE A 353 -13.29 -12.68 -21.99
C PHE A 353 -14.05 -11.36 -22.21
N PRO A 354 -15.30 -11.43 -22.69
CA PRO A 354 -16.09 -10.23 -22.92
C PRO A 354 -16.35 -9.48 -21.59
N GLY A 355 -16.25 -8.16 -21.62
CA GLY A 355 -16.50 -7.30 -20.45
C GLY A 355 -15.33 -7.15 -19.47
N VAL A 356 -14.23 -7.89 -19.64
CA VAL A 356 -13.01 -7.72 -18.85
C VAL A 356 -12.27 -6.45 -19.28
N GLU A 357 -11.93 -5.61 -18.31
CA GLU A 357 -11.21 -4.35 -18.51
C GLU A 357 -9.79 -4.41 -17.90
N TYR A 358 -9.64 -5.08 -16.73
CA TYR A 358 -8.38 -5.11 -16.00
C TYR A 358 -7.88 -6.54 -15.77
N ILE A 359 -6.59 -6.75 -16.03
CA ILE A 359 -5.84 -7.90 -15.53
C ILE A 359 -5.24 -7.49 -14.19
N ALA A 360 -5.88 -7.90 -13.10
CA ALA A 360 -5.52 -7.51 -11.74
C ALA A 360 -4.26 -8.23 -11.27
N ARG A 361 -4.19 -9.54 -11.47
CA ARG A 361 -3.04 -10.41 -11.16
C ARG A 361 -2.87 -11.46 -12.25
N ALA A 362 -1.67 -11.99 -12.39
CA ALA A 362 -1.41 -13.15 -13.25
C ALA A 362 -0.15 -13.90 -12.77
N GLY A 363 0.04 -15.10 -13.29
CA GLY A 363 1.20 -15.93 -12.98
C GLY A 363 1.08 -17.33 -13.57
N TRP A 364 1.71 -18.29 -12.92
CA TRP A 364 1.70 -19.71 -13.31
C TRP A 364 1.31 -20.60 -12.14
N THR A 365 0.70 -21.75 -12.44
CA THR A 365 0.62 -22.85 -11.48
C THR A 365 2.03 -23.36 -11.16
N LYS A 366 2.23 -23.95 -9.98
CA LYS A 366 3.58 -24.34 -9.49
C LYS A 366 4.31 -25.32 -10.40
N ASP A 367 3.57 -26.14 -11.12
CA ASP A 367 4.06 -27.13 -12.09
C ASP A 367 4.23 -26.54 -13.52
N GLY A 368 3.86 -25.28 -13.73
CA GLY A 368 3.91 -24.59 -15.02
C GLY A 368 2.88 -25.10 -16.04
N LYS A 369 1.92 -25.94 -15.62
CA LYS A 369 0.92 -26.53 -16.53
C LYS A 369 -0.09 -25.51 -17.06
N PHE A 370 -0.43 -24.50 -16.26
CA PHE A 370 -1.30 -23.41 -16.66
C PHE A 370 -0.67 -22.06 -16.29
N ALA A 371 -0.76 -21.10 -17.20
CA ALA A 371 -0.80 -19.71 -16.80
C ALA A 371 -2.13 -19.42 -16.09
N TRP A 372 -2.19 -18.42 -15.23
CA TRP A 372 -3.43 -17.97 -14.62
C TRP A 372 -3.53 -16.45 -14.63
N ALA A 373 -4.76 -15.94 -14.61
CA ALA A 373 -5.05 -14.51 -14.54
C ALA A 373 -6.29 -14.25 -13.67
N GLU A 374 -6.24 -13.20 -12.87
CA GLU A 374 -7.36 -12.59 -12.17
C GLU A 374 -7.86 -11.41 -13.01
N LEU A 375 -9.09 -11.53 -13.48
CA LEU A 375 -9.73 -10.63 -14.43
C LEU A 375 -10.86 -9.86 -13.74
N LEU A 376 -10.91 -8.54 -13.97
CA LEU A 376 -11.97 -7.69 -13.47
C LEU A 376 -12.72 -7.02 -14.62
N ASP A 377 -14.03 -6.91 -14.44
CA ASP A 377 -14.85 -6.04 -15.27
C ASP A 377 -14.58 -4.56 -14.96
N ARG A 378 -15.09 -3.67 -15.80
CA ARG A 378 -14.88 -2.22 -15.65
C ARG A 378 -15.42 -1.66 -14.34
N SER A 379 -16.59 -2.13 -13.89
CA SER A 379 -17.21 -1.66 -12.64
C SER A 379 -16.50 -2.18 -11.39
N GLN A 380 -15.58 -3.14 -11.55
CA GLN A 380 -14.86 -3.82 -10.47
C GLN A 380 -15.84 -4.47 -9.48
N GLN A 381 -16.92 -5.05 -10.00
CA GLN A 381 -17.95 -5.78 -9.24
C GLN A 381 -18.02 -7.24 -9.64
N LYS A 382 -17.31 -7.64 -10.70
CA LYS A 382 -17.16 -9.03 -11.14
C LYS A 382 -15.69 -9.37 -11.28
N LEU A 383 -15.25 -10.40 -10.56
CA LEU A 383 -13.93 -11.00 -10.64
C LEU A 383 -14.03 -12.41 -11.23
N GLN A 384 -13.09 -12.76 -12.10
CA GLN A 384 -12.92 -14.11 -12.63
C GLN A 384 -11.47 -14.55 -12.46
N LEU A 385 -11.25 -15.72 -11.85
CA LEU A 385 -9.95 -16.37 -11.82
C LEU A 385 -9.91 -17.43 -12.92
N VAL A 386 -8.97 -17.30 -13.85
CA VAL A 386 -8.93 -18.11 -15.08
C VAL A 386 -7.60 -18.83 -15.20
N LEU A 387 -7.63 -20.11 -15.58
CA LEU A 387 -6.46 -20.86 -16.04
C LEU A 387 -6.39 -20.84 -17.57
N LEU A 388 -5.17 -20.66 -18.09
CA LEU A 388 -4.84 -20.56 -19.50
C LEU A 388 -3.77 -21.62 -19.84
N PRO A 389 -4.13 -22.74 -20.48
CA PRO A 389 -3.16 -23.73 -20.93
C PRO A 389 -2.19 -23.12 -21.94
N PRO A 390 -0.87 -23.39 -21.90
CA PRO A 390 0.08 -22.87 -22.89
C PRO A 390 -0.27 -23.22 -24.34
N ALA A 391 -0.91 -24.36 -24.57
CA ALA A 391 -1.38 -24.79 -25.89
C ALA A 391 -2.48 -23.89 -26.48
N LEU A 392 -3.13 -23.05 -25.66
CA LEU A 392 -4.09 -22.04 -26.11
C LEU A 392 -3.40 -20.88 -26.84
N PHE A 393 -2.08 -20.74 -26.67
CA PHE A 393 -1.28 -19.71 -27.31
C PHE A 393 -0.60 -20.29 -28.56
N ILE A 394 -0.96 -19.77 -29.72
CA ILE A 394 -0.43 -20.17 -31.03
C ILE A 394 0.57 -19.11 -31.53
N ALA A 395 1.38 -19.45 -32.55
CA ALA A 395 2.32 -18.49 -33.13
C ALA A 395 1.61 -17.19 -33.55
N ALA A 396 2.16 -16.04 -33.14
CA ALA A 396 1.52 -14.76 -33.38
C ALA A 396 1.58 -14.32 -34.86
N SER A 397 0.57 -13.57 -35.31
CA SER A 397 0.53 -12.95 -36.65
C SER A 397 0.61 -13.95 -37.82
N VAL A 398 -0.02 -15.11 -37.68
CA VAL A 398 -0.18 -16.11 -38.74
C VAL A 398 -1.35 -15.76 -39.67
N ASP A 399 -1.26 -16.19 -40.94
CA ASP A 399 -2.36 -16.09 -41.89
C ASP A 399 -3.42 -17.19 -41.66
N ASP A 400 -4.56 -17.11 -42.34
CA ASP A 400 -5.68 -18.01 -42.09
C ASP A 400 -5.34 -19.50 -42.32
N PRO A 401 -4.65 -19.91 -43.40
CA PRO A 401 -4.25 -21.31 -43.57
C PRO A 401 -3.33 -21.83 -42.46
N GLN A 402 -2.34 -21.03 -42.03
CA GLN A 402 -1.47 -21.41 -40.91
C GLN A 402 -2.22 -21.46 -39.58
N TRP A 403 -3.19 -20.56 -39.38
CA TRP A 403 -4.05 -20.57 -38.19
C TRP A 403 -4.89 -21.84 -38.14
N GLU A 404 -5.50 -22.24 -39.25
CA GLU A 404 -6.28 -23.48 -39.36
C GLU A 404 -5.41 -24.71 -39.06
N GLU A 405 -4.20 -24.79 -39.62
CA GLU A 405 -3.25 -25.87 -39.33
C GLU A 405 -2.87 -25.94 -37.84
N LEU A 406 -2.60 -24.80 -37.22
CA LEU A 406 -2.26 -24.73 -35.79
C LEU A 406 -3.44 -25.11 -34.88
N VAL A 407 -4.67 -24.77 -35.27
CA VAL A 407 -5.89 -25.15 -34.56
C VAL A 407 -6.21 -26.63 -34.73
N GLU A 408 -6.03 -27.19 -35.94
CA GLU A 408 -6.17 -28.62 -36.19
C GLU A 408 -5.14 -29.45 -35.42
N ALA A 409 -3.93 -28.91 -35.23
CA ALA A 409 -2.86 -29.53 -34.44
C ALA A 409 -3.05 -29.36 -32.91
N MET A 410 -3.99 -28.53 -32.46
CA MET A 410 -4.22 -28.27 -31.05
C MET A 410 -4.79 -29.51 -30.35
N PRO A 411 -4.27 -29.91 -29.17
CA PRO A 411 -4.83 -31.05 -28.44
C PRO A 411 -6.31 -30.86 -28.12
N GLU A 412 -7.07 -31.97 -28.14
CA GLU A 412 -8.49 -31.94 -27.76
C GLU A 412 -8.68 -31.41 -26.32
N GLY A 413 -9.68 -30.57 -26.14
CA GLY A 413 -10.07 -30.03 -24.84
C GLY A 413 -9.29 -28.79 -24.37
N VAL A 414 -8.36 -28.25 -25.17
CA VAL A 414 -7.65 -27.00 -24.85
C VAL A 414 -8.63 -25.81 -24.89
N GLN A 415 -8.86 -25.19 -23.74
CA GLN A 415 -9.68 -23.99 -23.57
C GLN A 415 -9.30 -23.20 -22.30
N PRO A 416 -9.76 -21.95 -22.15
CA PRO A 416 -9.75 -21.27 -20.88
C PRO A 416 -10.61 -21.98 -19.83
N PHE A 417 -10.18 -21.98 -18.57
CA PHE A 417 -10.97 -22.52 -17.45
C PHE A 417 -11.21 -21.42 -16.42
N ILE A 418 -12.43 -20.89 -16.33
CA ILE A 418 -12.82 -19.96 -15.27
C ILE A 418 -13.08 -20.79 -14.01
N ILE A 419 -12.07 -20.88 -13.14
CA ILE A 419 -12.06 -21.74 -11.96
C ILE A 419 -12.73 -21.10 -10.74
N TYR A 420 -12.89 -19.79 -10.74
CA TYR A 420 -13.62 -19.05 -9.71
C TYR A 420 -14.25 -17.78 -10.30
N GLU A 421 -15.42 -17.41 -9.78
CA GLU A 421 -16.10 -16.17 -10.12
C GLU A 421 -16.73 -15.57 -8.86
N GLU A 422 -16.47 -14.28 -8.62
CA GLU A 422 -17.01 -13.52 -7.50
C GLU A 422 -17.75 -12.29 -8.02
N VAL A 423 -18.92 -12.02 -7.43
CA VAL A 423 -19.74 -10.85 -7.75
C VAL A 423 -20.15 -10.14 -6.47
N THR A 424 -20.19 -8.82 -6.50
CA THR A 424 -20.53 -7.98 -5.35
C THR A 424 -21.36 -6.77 -5.75
N ASP A 425 -22.21 -6.32 -4.83
CA ASP A 425 -22.97 -5.07 -4.97
C ASP A 425 -22.21 -3.86 -4.40
N ILE A 426 -20.97 -4.03 -3.94
CA ILE A 426 -20.11 -2.93 -3.45
C ILE A 426 -18.96 -2.70 -4.44
N TRP A 427 -17.84 -3.40 -4.28
CA TRP A 427 -16.69 -3.48 -5.18
C TRP A 427 -15.77 -4.62 -4.76
N ILE A 428 -14.91 -5.07 -5.67
CA ILE A 428 -13.88 -6.08 -5.42
C ILE A 428 -12.60 -5.39 -4.93
N ASN A 429 -12.14 -5.78 -3.74
CA ASN A 429 -10.81 -5.44 -3.23
C ASN A 429 -9.79 -6.48 -3.71
N VAL A 430 -9.06 -6.15 -4.79
CA VAL A 430 -7.98 -7.02 -5.32
C VAL A 430 -6.93 -7.32 -4.25
N HIS A 431 -6.46 -8.57 -4.23
CA HIS A 431 -5.54 -9.08 -3.23
C HIS A 431 -4.45 -9.98 -3.82
N ASP A 432 -3.45 -10.31 -3.01
CA ASP A 432 -2.28 -11.09 -3.45
C ASP A 432 -2.39 -12.59 -3.14
N ILE A 433 -3.49 -13.05 -2.50
CA ILE A 433 -3.65 -14.44 -2.07
C ILE A 433 -4.25 -15.31 -3.19
N PHE A 434 -3.39 -16.10 -3.82
CA PHE A 434 -3.77 -17.27 -4.61
C PHE A 434 -2.76 -18.38 -4.38
N TYR A 435 -3.21 -19.55 -3.94
CA TYR A 435 -2.32 -20.70 -3.74
C TYR A 435 -2.87 -21.95 -4.43
N PRO A 436 -2.49 -22.23 -5.68
CA PRO A 436 -2.83 -23.47 -6.34
C PRO A 436 -1.99 -24.62 -5.78
N PHE A 437 -2.65 -25.70 -5.34
CA PHE A 437 -1.97 -26.96 -5.04
C PHE A 437 -1.54 -27.64 -6.35
N ILE A 438 -0.49 -28.46 -6.28
CA ILE A 438 -0.08 -29.28 -7.43
C ILE A 438 -1.22 -30.26 -7.75
N GLN A 439 -1.62 -30.32 -9.01
CA GLN A 439 -2.68 -31.21 -9.46
C GLN A 439 -2.29 -32.67 -9.28
N THR A 440 -3.15 -33.46 -8.63
CA THR A 440 -3.00 -34.92 -8.54
C THR A 440 -3.72 -35.65 -9.67
N THR A 441 -4.74 -35.02 -10.26
CA THR A 441 -5.50 -35.50 -11.40
C THR A 441 -5.67 -34.39 -12.44
N ASN A 442 -5.90 -34.74 -13.70
CA ASN A 442 -5.98 -33.76 -14.79
C ASN A 442 -7.33 -33.04 -14.89
N ASP A 443 -8.35 -33.54 -14.19
CA ASP A 443 -9.75 -33.14 -14.30
C ASP A 443 -10.20 -32.15 -13.20
N LYS A 444 -9.31 -31.76 -12.28
CA LYS A 444 -9.62 -30.77 -11.25
C LYS A 444 -8.41 -30.01 -10.75
N ILE A 445 -8.68 -28.85 -10.14
CA ILE A 445 -7.71 -28.04 -9.43
C ILE A 445 -8.24 -27.68 -8.05
N THR A 446 -7.40 -27.83 -7.02
CA THR A 446 -7.67 -27.33 -5.67
C THR A 446 -6.75 -26.16 -5.38
N PHE A 447 -7.28 -25.11 -4.75
CA PHE A 447 -6.53 -23.92 -4.40
C PHE A 447 -7.05 -23.25 -3.13
N LEU A 448 -6.21 -22.41 -2.51
CA LEU A 448 -6.64 -21.47 -1.48
C LEU A 448 -6.85 -20.09 -2.10
N TRP A 449 -7.95 -19.46 -1.71
CA TRP A 449 -8.39 -18.14 -2.15
C TRP A 449 -8.95 -17.37 -0.96
N VAL A 450 -9.14 -16.05 -1.10
CA VAL A 450 -9.92 -15.28 -0.13
C VAL A 450 -11.12 -14.63 -0.80
N ASN A 451 -12.23 -14.53 -0.09
CA ASN A 451 -13.43 -13.87 -0.58
C ASN A 451 -13.95 -12.92 0.49
N GLU A 452 -14.34 -11.71 0.09
CA GLU A 452 -14.95 -10.72 0.97
C GLU A 452 -16.46 -10.58 0.70
N SER A 453 -16.90 -10.80 -0.54
CA SER A 453 -18.28 -10.57 -0.98
C SER A 453 -19.33 -11.51 -0.37
N GLN A 454 -18.95 -12.71 0.06
CA GLN A 454 -19.88 -13.71 0.60
C GLN A 454 -20.42 -13.32 1.99
N THR A 455 -19.56 -12.84 2.87
CA THR A 455 -19.91 -12.52 4.27
C THR A 455 -19.87 -11.02 4.56
N GLY A 456 -19.21 -10.24 3.70
CA GLY A 456 -18.83 -8.85 3.93
C GLY A 456 -17.50 -8.69 4.68
N PHE A 457 -16.77 -9.78 4.93
CA PHE A 457 -15.43 -9.78 5.51
C PHE A 457 -14.52 -10.75 4.76
N CYS A 458 -13.27 -10.36 4.52
CA CYS A 458 -12.30 -11.20 3.81
C CYS A 458 -11.95 -12.47 4.61
N HIS A 459 -12.26 -13.65 4.08
CA HIS A 459 -11.96 -14.94 4.70
C HIS A 459 -11.28 -15.91 3.73
N LEU A 460 -10.54 -16.87 4.28
CA LEU A 460 -9.87 -17.93 3.52
C LEU A 460 -10.85 -19.06 3.18
N TYR A 461 -10.75 -19.53 1.93
CA TYR A 461 -11.51 -20.65 1.40
C TYR A 461 -10.57 -21.65 0.73
N ARG A 462 -10.84 -22.95 0.91
CA ARG A 462 -10.29 -24.02 0.06
C ARG A 462 -11.33 -24.38 -0.98
N ILE A 463 -10.97 -24.22 -2.25
CA ILE A 463 -11.89 -24.42 -3.38
C ILE A 463 -11.33 -25.50 -4.29
N THR A 464 -12.19 -26.40 -4.75
CA THR A 464 -11.88 -27.40 -5.76
C THR A 464 -12.81 -27.21 -6.96
N SER A 465 -12.24 -26.96 -8.14
CA SER A 465 -12.98 -26.73 -9.38
C SER A 465 -12.71 -27.84 -10.38
N LEU A 466 -13.75 -28.33 -11.06
CA LEU A 466 -13.66 -29.37 -12.07
C LEU A 466 -13.27 -28.77 -13.42
N LEU A 467 -12.15 -29.23 -13.97
CA LEU A 467 -11.64 -28.86 -15.29
C LEU A 467 -12.25 -29.75 -16.34
N GLN A 468 -13.54 -29.55 -16.63
CA GLN A 468 -14.25 -30.30 -17.66
C GLN A 468 -14.03 -29.63 -19.01
N PRO A 469 -13.34 -30.28 -19.96
CA PRO A 469 -13.17 -29.70 -21.28
C PRO A 469 -14.51 -29.69 -22.03
N GLY A 470 -14.97 -28.51 -22.46
CA GLY A 470 -16.04 -28.40 -23.46
C GLY A 470 -15.66 -29.04 -24.80
N CYS A 471 -16.67 -29.45 -25.59
CA CYS A 471 -16.52 -30.02 -26.93
C CYS A 471 -16.35 -28.95 -28.02
N GLN A 472 -15.60 -27.87 -27.76
CA GLN A 472 -15.52 -26.72 -28.64
C GLN A 472 -14.50 -26.96 -29.77
N GLN A 473 -14.93 -26.71 -31.01
CA GLN A 473 -14.02 -26.57 -32.17
C GLN A 473 -13.75 -25.09 -32.38
N TRP A 474 -12.48 -24.69 -32.30
CA TRP A 474 -12.09 -23.29 -32.49
C TRP A 474 -12.33 -22.84 -33.93
N THR A 475 -13.10 -21.76 -34.10
CA THR A 475 -13.27 -21.05 -35.37
C THR A 475 -13.09 -19.56 -35.13
N ARG A 476 -12.65 -18.79 -36.15
CA ARG A 476 -12.47 -17.32 -36.03
C ARG A 476 -13.76 -16.58 -35.67
N GLU A 477 -14.91 -17.15 -36.05
CA GLU A 477 -16.24 -16.61 -35.79
C GLU A 477 -16.79 -17.00 -34.40
N TYR A 478 -16.14 -17.95 -33.71
CA TYR A 478 -16.56 -18.38 -32.38
C TYR A 478 -16.65 -17.19 -31.43
N SER A 479 -17.78 -17.11 -30.74
CA SER A 479 -18.10 -16.11 -29.73
C SER A 479 -18.65 -16.87 -28.53
N PRO A 480 -17.89 -16.95 -27.42
CA PRO A 480 -18.30 -17.73 -26.26
C PRO A 480 -19.54 -17.12 -25.61
N ALA A 481 -20.43 -17.97 -25.10
CA ALA A 481 -21.46 -17.54 -24.16
C ALA A 481 -20.85 -17.27 -22.78
N ASP A 482 -21.55 -16.51 -21.93
CA ASP A 482 -21.04 -16.07 -20.62
C ASP A 482 -20.56 -17.22 -19.70
N ASP A 483 -21.16 -18.41 -19.84
CA ASP A 483 -20.85 -19.59 -19.01
C ASP A 483 -19.99 -20.66 -19.75
N ASP A 484 -19.57 -20.43 -21.00
CA ASP A 484 -18.91 -21.47 -21.84
C ASP A 484 -17.61 -22.01 -21.24
N PHE A 485 -16.92 -21.21 -20.43
CA PHE A 485 -15.64 -21.55 -19.79
C PHE A 485 -15.75 -21.72 -18.26
N LYS A 486 -16.97 -21.61 -17.70
CA LYS A 486 -17.17 -21.65 -16.26
C LYS A 486 -17.05 -23.08 -15.73
N CYS A 487 -16.09 -23.29 -14.85
CA CYS A 487 -15.86 -24.58 -14.23
C CYS A 487 -16.86 -24.82 -13.08
N PRO A 488 -17.46 -26.02 -12.97
CA PRO A 488 -18.23 -26.39 -11.80
C PRO A 488 -17.35 -26.46 -10.55
N THR A 489 -17.79 -25.85 -9.45
CA THR A 489 -17.17 -26.02 -8.14
C THR A 489 -17.56 -27.38 -7.56
N GLU A 490 -16.59 -28.28 -7.36
CA GLU A 490 -16.78 -29.56 -6.67
C GLU A 490 -16.96 -29.34 -5.16
N GLU A 491 -16.13 -28.48 -4.59
CA GLU A 491 -16.08 -28.22 -3.15
C GLU A 491 -15.64 -26.79 -2.86
N GLU A 492 -16.28 -26.13 -1.90
CA GLU A 492 -15.87 -24.84 -1.36
C GLU A 492 -16.00 -24.86 0.16
N VAL A 493 -14.86 -24.85 0.85
CA VAL A 493 -14.76 -24.97 2.31
C VAL A 493 -14.22 -23.67 2.90
N ALA A 494 -15.04 -22.99 3.70
CA ALA A 494 -14.59 -21.83 4.49
C ALA A 494 -13.62 -22.28 5.59
N LEU A 495 -12.40 -21.75 5.56
CA LEU A 495 -11.35 -22.06 6.53
C LEU A 495 -11.37 -21.12 7.74
N THR A 496 -11.89 -19.91 7.54
CA THR A 496 -12.05 -18.87 8.56
C THR A 496 -13.43 -18.25 8.44
N SER A 497 -13.98 -17.74 9.55
CA SER A 497 -15.25 -16.99 9.54
C SER A 497 -15.35 -16.06 10.75
N GLY A 498 -16.18 -15.01 10.66
CA GLY A 498 -16.51 -14.10 11.74
C GLY A 498 -16.63 -12.65 11.29
N GLU A 499 -16.81 -11.72 12.24
CA GLU A 499 -16.86 -10.27 11.98
C GLU A 499 -15.45 -9.65 12.04
N TRP A 500 -14.53 -10.19 11.24
CA TRP A 500 -13.12 -9.79 11.16
C TRP A 500 -12.54 -10.24 9.82
N GLU A 501 -11.42 -9.66 9.39
CA GLU A 501 -10.84 -9.92 8.06
C GLU A 501 -9.45 -10.56 8.12
N VAL A 502 -9.19 -11.46 7.16
CA VAL A 502 -7.86 -11.92 6.77
C VAL A 502 -7.19 -10.80 5.96
N LEU A 503 -5.93 -10.50 6.27
CA LEU A 503 -5.18 -9.47 5.56
C LEU A 503 -4.59 -10.04 4.27
N ALA A 504 -4.99 -9.47 3.14
CA ALA A 504 -4.65 -9.98 1.82
C ALA A 504 -3.94 -8.95 0.90
N ARG A 505 -3.61 -7.77 1.44
CA ARG A 505 -3.02 -6.62 0.72
C ARG A 505 -1.75 -6.10 1.39
N HIS A 506 -1.03 -5.23 0.69
CA HIS A 506 0.16 -4.51 1.17
C HIS A 506 1.26 -5.43 1.71
N GLY A 507 1.51 -6.54 1.02
CA GLY A 507 2.52 -7.53 1.39
C GLY A 507 2.07 -8.56 2.44
N SER A 508 0.84 -8.44 2.96
CA SER A 508 0.22 -9.53 3.71
C SER A 508 -0.09 -10.68 2.76
N LYS A 509 0.32 -11.89 3.14
CA LYS A 509 0.16 -13.11 2.35
C LYS A 509 -0.11 -14.30 3.27
N ILE A 510 -0.41 -15.43 2.67
CA ILE A 510 -0.47 -16.72 3.37
C ILE A 510 0.82 -17.52 3.20
N TRP A 511 1.10 -18.39 4.16
CA TRP A 511 2.14 -19.41 4.05
C TRP A 511 1.50 -20.78 4.28
N VAL A 512 1.65 -21.70 3.33
CA VAL A 512 0.94 -22.98 3.35
C VAL A 512 1.94 -24.11 3.57
N ASN A 513 1.82 -24.78 4.71
CA ASN A 513 2.57 -25.99 5.00
C ASN A 513 1.80 -27.20 4.47
N GLU A 514 2.21 -27.70 3.31
CA GLU A 514 1.57 -28.84 2.67
C GLU A 514 1.85 -30.19 3.37
N GLU A 515 2.90 -30.27 4.19
CA GLU A 515 3.21 -31.47 4.98
C GLU A 515 2.24 -31.59 6.17
N THR A 516 2.06 -30.51 6.93
CA THR A 516 1.20 -30.50 8.12
C THR A 516 -0.25 -30.10 7.84
N LYS A 517 -0.58 -29.79 6.60
CA LYS A 517 -1.91 -29.32 6.15
C LYS A 517 -2.39 -28.03 6.85
N LEU A 518 -1.46 -27.13 7.12
CA LEU A 518 -1.72 -25.86 7.82
C LEU A 518 -1.55 -24.65 6.90
N VAL A 519 -2.37 -23.62 7.11
CA VAL A 519 -2.20 -22.30 6.49
C VAL A 519 -2.00 -21.25 7.58
N TYR A 520 -0.90 -20.51 7.45
CA TYR A 520 -0.57 -19.35 8.30
C TYR A 520 -1.00 -18.08 7.58
N PHE A 521 -1.61 -17.15 8.31
CA PHE A 521 -2.15 -15.92 7.75
C PHE A 521 -2.17 -14.80 8.78
N GLN A 522 -2.26 -13.55 8.33
CA GLN A 522 -2.48 -12.39 9.21
C GLN A 522 -3.94 -11.98 9.19
N GLY A 523 -4.48 -11.48 10.31
CA GLY A 523 -5.88 -11.07 10.41
C GLY A 523 -6.17 -10.13 11.57
N THR A 524 -7.45 -9.74 11.68
CA THR A 524 -7.98 -8.83 12.71
C THR A 524 -8.94 -9.50 13.71
N ASN A 525 -8.91 -10.83 13.81
CA ASN A 525 -9.84 -11.64 14.62
C ASN A 525 -9.95 -11.19 16.09
N ASP A 526 -8.84 -10.79 16.70
CA ASP A 526 -8.83 -10.33 18.09
C ASP A 526 -9.34 -8.89 18.26
N THR A 527 -9.03 -8.02 17.30
CA THR A 527 -9.44 -6.61 17.29
C THR A 527 -9.09 -5.96 15.95
N PRO A 528 -9.90 -5.01 15.44
CA PRO A 528 -9.56 -4.24 14.24
C PRO A 528 -8.35 -3.31 14.42
N LEU A 529 -7.85 -3.15 15.65
CA LEU A 529 -6.71 -2.28 15.96
C LEU A 529 -5.35 -2.99 15.93
N GLU A 530 -5.33 -4.32 15.89
CA GLU A 530 -4.11 -5.13 15.97
C GLU A 530 -4.10 -6.17 14.86
N HIS A 531 -2.99 -6.24 14.14
CA HIS A 531 -2.76 -7.31 13.19
C HIS A 531 -2.02 -8.44 13.91
N HIS A 532 -2.52 -9.66 13.78
CA HIS A 532 -1.93 -10.84 14.40
C HIS A 532 -1.66 -11.94 13.38
N LEU A 533 -0.64 -12.75 13.64
CA LEU A 533 -0.39 -14.00 12.93
C LEU A 533 -1.24 -15.12 13.54
N TYR A 534 -1.93 -15.85 12.68
CA TYR A 534 -2.76 -17.00 12.99
C TYR A 534 -2.36 -18.22 12.16
N VAL A 535 -2.81 -19.40 12.59
CA VAL A 535 -2.70 -20.65 11.86
C VAL A 535 -3.99 -21.46 11.99
N VAL A 536 -4.40 -22.13 10.91
CA VAL A 536 -5.56 -23.02 10.86
C VAL A 536 -5.28 -24.22 9.93
N SER A 537 -5.96 -25.35 10.16
CA SER A 537 -5.94 -26.47 9.20
C SER A 537 -6.77 -26.15 7.97
N TYR A 538 -6.22 -26.41 6.78
CA TYR A 538 -7.00 -26.34 5.54
C TYR A 538 -7.62 -27.70 5.14
N GLU A 539 -7.31 -28.77 5.88
CA GLU A 539 -7.89 -30.10 5.66
C GLU A 539 -9.12 -30.33 6.53
N SER A 540 -9.04 -29.95 7.81
CA SER A 540 -10.12 -30.05 8.80
C SER A 540 -10.23 -28.72 9.54
N PRO A 541 -10.80 -27.68 8.91
CA PRO A 541 -10.88 -26.36 9.52
C PRO A 541 -11.66 -26.42 10.83
N GLY A 542 -11.15 -25.73 11.84
CA GLY A 542 -11.64 -25.79 13.21
C GLY A 542 -11.10 -24.61 14.01
N GLU A 543 -10.24 -24.87 14.98
CA GLU A 543 -9.62 -23.83 15.79
C GLU A 543 -8.64 -22.97 14.97
N VAL A 544 -8.77 -21.65 15.10
CA VAL A 544 -7.81 -20.66 14.59
C VAL A 544 -6.88 -20.28 15.74
N VAL A 545 -5.63 -20.73 15.69
CA VAL A 545 -4.65 -20.51 16.76
C VAL A 545 -3.85 -19.23 16.50
N LYS A 546 -3.84 -18.31 17.46
CA LYS A 546 -3.02 -17.08 17.41
C LYS A 546 -1.59 -17.35 17.85
N LEU A 547 -0.61 -16.88 17.06
CA LEU A 547 0.82 -17.07 17.30
C LEU A 547 1.55 -15.80 17.77
N THR A 548 0.84 -14.69 17.90
CA THR A 548 1.42 -13.40 18.30
C THR A 548 0.80 -12.87 19.59
N LYS A 549 1.59 -12.11 20.35
CA LYS A 549 1.20 -11.62 21.67
C LYS A 549 0.24 -10.43 21.52
N PRO A 550 -0.92 -10.40 22.21
CA PRO A 550 -1.82 -9.25 22.19
C PRO A 550 -1.17 -7.99 22.78
N GLY A 551 -1.73 -6.82 22.45
CA GLY A 551 -1.23 -5.51 22.90
C GLY A 551 -0.20 -4.89 21.97
N PHE A 552 0.03 -5.52 20.81
CA PHE A 552 0.89 -5.05 19.73
C PHE A 552 0.25 -5.40 18.38
N SER A 553 0.48 -4.56 17.38
CA SER A 553 0.17 -4.89 16.00
C SER A 553 1.42 -5.43 15.31
N HIS A 554 1.28 -6.54 14.59
CA HIS A 554 2.37 -7.33 14.03
C HIS A 554 2.33 -7.37 12.50
N SER A 555 3.49 -7.25 11.87
CA SER A 555 3.75 -7.60 10.47
C SER A 555 4.70 -8.78 10.45
N CYS A 556 4.24 -9.93 9.95
CA CYS A 556 4.97 -11.19 10.09
C CYS A 556 5.51 -11.76 8.78
N SER A 557 6.58 -12.56 8.87
CA SER A 557 7.09 -13.40 7.78
C SER A 557 7.43 -14.79 8.29
N VAL A 558 6.75 -15.81 7.79
CA VAL A 558 6.98 -17.22 8.17
C VAL A 558 8.06 -17.83 7.27
N SER A 559 8.97 -18.62 7.86
CA SER A 559 10.00 -19.35 7.13
C SER A 559 9.41 -20.39 6.17
N GLN A 560 10.10 -20.66 5.06
CA GLN A 560 9.69 -21.67 4.07
C GLN A 560 9.67 -23.11 4.66
N ASN A 561 10.39 -23.33 5.76
CA ASN A 561 10.46 -24.59 6.49
C ASN A 561 9.43 -24.70 7.63
N PHE A 562 8.66 -23.65 7.89
CA PHE A 562 7.62 -23.60 8.93
C PHE A 562 8.10 -23.93 10.36
N ASP A 563 9.37 -23.67 10.66
CA ASP A 563 9.97 -23.86 11.99
C ASP A 563 10.27 -22.53 12.71
N MET A 564 10.26 -21.41 11.97
CA MET A 564 10.47 -20.06 12.48
C MET A 564 9.55 -19.03 11.80
N PHE A 565 9.32 -17.91 12.48
CA PHE A 565 8.76 -16.70 11.88
C PHE A 565 9.40 -15.43 12.44
N ILE A 566 9.28 -14.34 11.71
CA ILE A 566 9.72 -13.01 12.11
C ILE A 566 8.48 -12.17 12.37
N SER A 567 8.53 -11.34 13.40
CA SER A 567 7.52 -10.32 13.65
C SER A 567 8.17 -8.95 13.78
N HIS A 568 7.83 -8.06 12.85
CA HIS A 568 8.04 -6.63 13.00
C HIS A 568 6.78 -6.06 13.66
N TYR A 569 6.88 -5.67 14.92
CA TYR A 569 5.72 -5.30 15.71
C TYR A 569 5.97 -4.03 16.51
N SER A 570 4.90 -3.34 16.82
CA SER A 570 4.92 -2.13 17.63
C SER A 570 3.57 -1.94 18.30
N ASN A 571 3.49 -0.98 19.21
CA ASN A 571 2.20 -0.50 19.67
C ASN A 571 2.24 1.02 19.79
N VAL A 572 1.13 1.63 20.18
CA VAL A 572 1.02 3.09 20.21
C VAL A 572 2.12 3.76 21.06
N SER A 573 2.59 3.08 22.13
CA SER A 573 3.58 3.57 23.10
C SER A 573 4.99 3.02 22.92
N THR A 574 5.15 1.88 22.25
CA THR A 574 6.42 1.15 22.12
C THR A 574 6.92 1.24 20.68
N PRO A 575 8.14 1.78 20.45
CA PRO A 575 8.74 1.82 19.12
C PRO A 575 8.83 0.44 18.46
N PRO A 576 8.93 0.38 17.12
CA PRO A 576 8.96 -0.88 16.41
C PRO A 576 10.16 -1.75 16.78
N CYS A 577 9.89 -3.05 16.94
CA CYS A 577 10.88 -4.10 17.20
C CYS A 577 10.75 -5.17 16.11
N VAL A 578 11.87 -5.84 15.77
CA VAL A 578 11.89 -6.97 14.83
C VAL A 578 12.47 -8.19 15.53
N HIS A 579 11.62 -9.18 15.82
CA HIS A 579 12.02 -10.39 16.56
C HIS A 579 11.87 -11.63 15.70
N VAL A 580 12.72 -12.62 15.94
CA VAL A 580 12.64 -13.95 15.36
C VAL A 580 12.09 -14.90 16.42
N TYR A 581 11.06 -15.65 16.08
CA TYR A 581 10.42 -16.65 16.94
C TYR A 581 10.63 -18.04 16.33
N LYS A 582 10.94 -19.01 17.18
CA LYS A 582 10.95 -20.43 16.81
C LYS A 582 9.60 -21.04 17.16
N LEU A 583 9.05 -21.86 16.27
CA LEU A 583 7.85 -22.66 16.50
C LEU A 583 8.26 -23.98 17.16
N THR A 584 7.86 -24.19 18.41
CA THR A 584 8.20 -25.39 19.19
C THR A 584 6.95 -26.07 19.73
N GLY A 585 6.89 -27.39 19.61
CA GLY A 585 5.73 -28.17 20.06
C GLY A 585 5.88 -29.61 19.60
N SER A 586 4.90 -30.46 19.91
CA SER A 586 4.90 -31.85 19.44
C SER A 586 4.66 -31.89 17.93
N ASP A 587 5.45 -32.67 17.20
CA ASP A 587 5.16 -32.92 15.78
C ASP A 587 3.89 -33.78 15.58
N SER A 588 3.37 -34.41 16.64
CA SER A 588 2.07 -35.07 16.63
C SER A 588 0.88 -34.09 16.67
N ASP A 589 1.14 -32.82 16.99
CA ASP A 589 0.13 -31.75 17.09
C ASP A 589 0.71 -30.44 16.53
N PRO A 590 0.91 -30.35 15.21
CA PRO A 590 1.60 -29.24 14.58
C PRO A 590 0.82 -27.92 14.66
N LEU A 591 -0.49 -27.94 14.95
CA LEU A 591 -1.34 -26.75 15.07
C LEU A 591 -0.99 -25.93 16.32
N HIS A 592 -0.60 -26.59 17.42
CA HIS A 592 -0.36 -25.96 18.73
C HIS A 592 1.13 -25.73 19.04
N LYS A 593 1.96 -25.47 18.01
CA LYS A 593 3.35 -25.05 18.23
C LYS A 593 3.39 -23.65 18.87
N GLU A 594 4.09 -23.53 19.99
CA GLU A 594 4.23 -22.28 20.75
C GLU A 594 5.42 -21.43 20.25
N PRO A 595 5.29 -20.09 20.22
CA PRO A 595 6.35 -19.15 19.87
C PRO A 595 7.26 -18.79 21.07
N GLU A 596 8.58 -18.97 20.96
CA GLU A 596 9.57 -18.54 21.99
C GLU A 596 10.29 -17.22 21.61
N PHE A 597 10.39 -16.26 22.54
CA PHE A 597 10.84 -14.86 22.37
C PHE A 597 12.37 -14.64 22.36
N TRP A 598 12.87 -13.56 21.71
CA TRP A 598 14.30 -13.28 21.50
C TRP A 598 14.90 -11.92 22.01
N ALA A 599 14.45 -10.69 21.64
CA ALA A 599 15.13 -9.41 22.05
C ALA A 599 14.47 -8.02 21.78
N SER A 600 14.24 -7.10 22.75
CA SER A 600 13.69 -5.71 22.54
C SER A 600 14.51 -4.52 23.10
N CYS A 601 14.17 -3.26 22.70
CA CYS A 601 14.73 -1.98 23.20
C CYS A 601 13.67 -0.82 23.19
N PRO A 602 13.63 0.11 24.18
CA PRO A 602 12.68 1.24 24.22
C PRO A 602 13.25 2.63 23.87
N ALA A 603 12.38 3.63 23.61
CA ALA A 603 12.68 5.07 23.46
C ALA A 603 11.57 5.97 24.06
N ASP A 604 11.88 7.24 24.37
CA ASP A 604 10.97 8.22 24.98
C ASP A 604 10.04 8.91 23.96
N TYR A 605 8.73 8.68 24.06
CA TYR A 605 7.66 9.28 23.24
C TYR A 605 6.36 9.35 24.06
N VAL A 606 5.60 10.46 23.98
CA VAL A 606 4.26 10.55 24.59
C VAL A 606 3.24 10.07 23.55
N PRO A 607 2.66 8.87 23.72
CA PRO A 607 1.76 8.30 22.73
C PRO A 607 0.38 8.96 22.74
N PRO A 608 -0.34 8.93 21.59
CA PRO A 608 -1.77 9.23 21.62
C PRO A 608 -2.54 8.17 22.41
N GLU A 609 -3.70 8.57 22.91
CA GLU A 609 -4.68 7.66 23.50
C GLU A 609 -5.66 7.21 22.42
N ILE A 610 -5.86 5.90 22.26
CA ILE A 610 -6.92 5.36 21.41
C ILE A 610 -8.23 5.41 22.20
N PHE A 611 -9.27 5.95 21.59
CA PHE A 611 -10.63 5.95 22.12
C PHE A 611 -11.61 5.35 21.09
N SER A 612 -12.83 5.05 21.52
CA SER A 612 -13.88 4.63 20.62
C SER A 612 -15.24 5.13 21.09
N PHE A 613 -16.19 5.25 20.17
CA PHE A 613 -17.55 5.70 20.45
C PHE A 613 -18.56 5.01 19.53
N PRO A 614 -19.77 4.72 20.00
CA PRO A 614 -20.85 4.26 19.14
C PRO A 614 -21.36 5.44 18.32
N ALA A 615 -21.26 5.35 17.00
CA ALA A 615 -21.78 6.40 16.12
C ALA A 615 -23.29 6.22 15.88
N SER A 616 -23.96 7.32 15.57
CA SER A 616 -25.36 7.37 15.15
C SER A 616 -25.68 6.47 13.94
N SER A 617 -24.66 6.15 13.14
CA SER A 617 -24.72 5.20 12.02
C SER A 617 -24.84 3.72 12.43
N GLY A 618 -24.71 3.40 13.71
CA GLY A 618 -24.76 2.03 14.25
C GLY A 618 -23.40 1.33 14.32
N PHE A 619 -22.34 1.92 13.78
CA PHE A 619 -20.98 1.39 13.88
C PHE A 619 -20.24 1.93 15.11
N GLN A 620 -19.40 1.08 15.70
CA GLN A 620 -18.35 1.56 16.61
C GLN A 620 -17.24 2.23 15.78
N LEU A 621 -16.92 3.50 16.06
CA LEU A 621 -15.82 4.22 15.44
C LEU A 621 -14.65 4.35 16.41
N TYR A 622 -13.44 4.41 15.86
CA TYR A 622 -12.20 4.51 16.62
C TYR A 622 -11.50 5.84 16.31
N GLY A 623 -10.86 6.40 17.34
CA GLY A 623 -10.09 7.62 17.22
C GLY A 623 -8.78 7.59 18.02
N MET A 624 -7.87 8.51 17.71
CA MET A 624 -6.69 8.82 18.50
C MET A 624 -6.74 10.26 19.00
N LEU A 625 -6.34 10.46 20.25
CA LEU A 625 -6.24 11.78 20.86
C LEU A 625 -4.81 12.01 21.36
N TYR A 626 -4.14 13.01 20.78
CA TYR A 626 -2.91 13.56 21.35
C TYR A 626 -3.29 14.68 22.32
N LYS A 627 -3.10 14.41 23.60
CA LYS A 627 -3.31 15.40 24.66
C LYS A 627 -2.21 16.46 24.61
N PRO A 628 -2.52 17.75 24.81
CA PRO A 628 -1.52 18.77 25.07
C PRO A 628 -0.55 18.31 26.17
N HIS A 629 0.77 18.38 25.92
CA HIS A 629 1.77 17.81 26.85
C HIS A 629 1.71 18.44 28.24
N ASN A 630 1.45 19.74 28.31
CA ASN A 630 1.31 20.52 29.54
C ASN A 630 -0.14 20.95 29.75
N LEU A 631 -1.04 19.98 29.91
CA LEU A 631 -2.47 20.22 30.13
C LEU A 631 -2.71 20.97 31.44
N LYS A 632 -3.34 22.15 31.37
CA LYS A 632 -3.72 22.94 32.55
C LYS A 632 -5.20 22.69 32.90
N PRO A 633 -5.54 22.24 34.13
CA PRO A 633 -6.92 22.05 34.53
C PRO A 633 -7.78 23.30 34.29
N GLY A 634 -9.00 23.10 33.79
CA GLY A 634 -9.94 24.19 33.48
C GLY A 634 -9.63 24.99 32.20
N LYS A 635 -8.55 24.69 31.48
CA LYS A 635 -8.21 25.33 30.20
C LYS A 635 -8.68 24.49 29.00
N LYS A 636 -9.26 25.15 28.01
CA LYS A 636 -9.67 24.59 26.72
C LYS A 636 -8.67 24.95 25.62
N HIS A 637 -8.20 23.96 24.90
CA HIS A 637 -7.13 24.05 23.91
C HIS A 637 -7.69 24.09 22.48
N PRO A 638 -7.06 24.87 21.58
CA PRO A 638 -7.39 24.81 20.15
C PRO A 638 -7.13 23.39 19.63
N THR A 639 -8.01 22.93 18.75
CA THR A 639 -8.07 21.53 18.33
C THR A 639 -7.76 21.39 16.84
N ILE A 640 -6.97 20.39 16.49
CA ILE A 640 -6.63 20.05 15.11
C ILE A 640 -7.18 18.66 14.84
N LEU A 641 -8.13 18.56 13.93
CA LEU A 641 -8.56 17.31 13.35
C LEU A 641 -7.62 16.97 12.18
N PHE A 642 -6.78 15.95 12.35
CA PHE A 642 -5.99 15.39 11.26
C PHE A 642 -6.78 14.25 10.60
N VAL A 643 -7.03 14.36 9.30
CA VAL A 643 -7.94 13.46 8.57
C VAL A 643 -7.27 12.84 7.35
N TYR A 644 -7.60 11.56 7.10
CA TYR A 644 -7.51 10.94 5.77
C TYR A 644 -8.92 10.54 5.32
N GLY A 645 -9.54 9.59 6.01
CA GLY A 645 -10.97 9.27 5.88
C GLY A 645 -11.42 8.70 4.54
N GLY A 646 -10.49 8.26 3.69
CA GLY A 646 -10.79 7.57 2.42
C GLY A 646 -10.58 6.05 2.49
N PRO A 647 -10.97 5.32 1.43
CA PRO A 647 -10.84 3.87 1.34
C PRO A 647 -9.39 3.39 1.41
N GLN A 648 -9.23 2.08 1.64
CA GLN A 648 -7.93 1.39 1.73
C GLN A 648 -7.01 1.81 2.89
N VAL A 649 -7.36 2.82 3.70
CA VAL A 649 -6.50 3.33 4.78
C VAL A 649 -7.20 3.25 6.13
N GLN A 650 -6.44 2.83 7.14
CA GLN A 650 -6.79 2.92 8.56
C GLN A 650 -5.67 3.67 9.29
N LEU A 651 -5.99 4.80 9.93
CA LEU A 651 -5.00 5.60 10.68
C LEU A 651 -4.90 5.16 12.14
N VAL A 652 -6.03 4.79 12.74
CA VAL A 652 -6.24 4.45 14.14
C VAL A 652 -6.09 2.95 14.32
N ASN A 653 -4.90 2.55 14.76
CA ASN A 653 -4.58 1.19 15.16
C ASN A 653 -3.45 1.22 16.19
N ASN A 654 -3.28 0.12 16.92
CA ASN A 654 -2.30 0.00 17.99
C ASN A 654 -0.90 -0.33 17.42
N SER A 655 -0.35 0.62 16.65
CA SER A 655 1.02 0.62 16.13
C SER A 655 1.70 1.96 16.40
N TYR A 656 3.03 1.99 16.36
CA TYR A 656 3.79 3.18 16.72
C TYR A 656 3.62 4.30 15.70
N LYS A 657 3.12 5.46 16.16
CA LYS A 657 2.82 6.61 15.30
C LYS A 657 3.97 7.64 15.21
N GLY A 658 4.93 7.56 16.13
CA GLY A 658 5.96 8.58 16.33
C GLY A 658 7.01 8.74 15.22
N VAL A 659 6.97 7.91 14.17
CA VAL A 659 7.80 8.09 12.96
C VAL A 659 7.04 8.92 11.92
N LYS A 660 5.99 8.35 11.31
CA LYS A 660 5.22 8.99 10.23
C LYS A 660 4.42 10.22 10.69
N TYR A 661 3.95 10.21 11.95
CA TYR A 661 3.07 11.24 12.50
C TYR A 661 3.74 12.05 13.62
N LEU A 662 5.08 12.10 13.66
CA LEU A 662 5.85 12.91 14.62
C LEU A 662 5.35 14.35 14.74
N ARG A 663 4.94 14.95 13.61
CA ARG A 663 4.36 16.30 13.56
C ARG A 663 3.12 16.47 14.44
N LEU A 664 2.28 15.43 14.60
CA LEU A 664 1.10 15.49 15.46
C LEU A 664 1.50 15.59 16.93
N ASN A 665 2.55 14.87 17.33
CA ASN A 665 3.13 15.02 18.67
C ASN A 665 3.79 16.39 18.86
N THR A 666 4.40 16.96 17.81
CA THR A 666 4.94 18.34 17.86
C THR A 666 3.83 19.36 18.09
N LEU A 667 2.69 19.23 17.41
CA LEU A 667 1.49 20.05 17.66
C LEU A 667 1.00 19.93 19.10
N ALA A 668 0.95 18.71 19.65
CA ALA A 668 0.58 18.47 21.04
C ALA A 668 1.56 19.13 22.04
N SER A 669 2.86 19.13 21.73
CA SER A 669 3.89 19.80 22.56
C SER A 669 3.70 21.32 22.62
N LEU A 670 3.19 21.93 21.54
CA LEU A 670 2.87 23.36 21.46
C LEU A 670 1.52 23.73 22.08
N GLY A 671 0.78 22.73 22.59
CA GLY A 671 -0.48 22.93 23.31
C GLY A 671 -1.73 22.83 22.44
N TYR A 672 -1.67 22.25 21.25
CA TYR A 672 -2.87 21.86 20.49
C TYR A 672 -3.39 20.51 20.97
N ALA A 673 -4.71 20.34 21.01
CA ALA A 673 -5.29 18.99 21.05
C ALA A 673 -5.33 18.46 19.61
N VAL A 674 -4.83 17.25 19.36
CA VAL A 674 -4.89 16.64 18.01
C VAL A 674 -5.76 15.41 18.03
N VAL A 675 -6.76 15.37 17.14
CA VAL A 675 -7.73 14.29 17.01
C VAL A 675 -7.56 13.65 15.64
N VAL A 676 -7.64 12.31 15.60
CA VAL A 676 -7.72 11.51 14.37
C VAL A 676 -8.89 10.56 14.55
N ILE A 677 -9.75 10.40 13.54
CA ILE A 677 -10.90 9.49 13.60
C ILE A 677 -10.95 8.69 12.29
N ASP A 678 -11.07 7.37 12.41
CA ASP A 678 -11.39 6.49 11.29
C ASP A 678 -12.91 6.37 11.18
N GLY A 679 -13.49 7.20 10.31
CA GLY A 679 -14.91 7.15 9.96
C GLY A 679 -15.24 6.02 8.99
N ARG A 680 -16.53 5.86 8.68
CA ARG A 680 -17.00 4.93 7.64
C ARG A 680 -16.29 5.21 6.32
N GLY A 681 -15.96 4.15 5.59
CA GLY A 681 -15.12 4.22 4.41
C GLY A 681 -13.66 3.84 4.63
N SER A 682 -13.13 3.92 5.85
CA SER A 682 -11.79 3.39 6.16
C SER A 682 -11.76 1.85 6.13
N CYS A 683 -10.58 1.24 5.96
CA CYS A 683 -10.42 -0.21 5.83
C CYS A 683 -10.31 -0.94 7.18
N GLN A 684 -10.09 -2.26 7.16
CA GLN A 684 -9.92 -3.13 8.35
C GLN A 684 -11.18 -3.38 9.17
N ARG A 685 -12.35 -3.25 8.52
CA ARG A 685 -13.68 -3.24 9.15
C ARG A 685 -14.75 -3.95 8.29
N GLY A 686 -14.34 -4.65 7.24
CA GLY A 686 -15.22 -5.32 6.28
C GLY A 686 -15.87 -4.38 5.25
N LEU A 687 -16.33 -4.99 4.16
CA LEU A 687 -16.81 -4.33 2.94
C LEU A 687 -18.03 -3.45 3.16
N LYS A 688 -18.93 -3.79 4.09
CA LYS A 688 -20.10 -2.95 4.40
C LYS A 688 -19.70 -1.62 5.06
N PHE A 689 -18.65 -1.63 5.88
CA PHE A 689 -18.14 -0.42 6.52
C PHE A 689 -17.40 0.46 5.51
N GLU A 690 -16.58 -0.14 4.63
CA GLU A 690 -15.90 0.56 3.53
C GLU A 690 -16.91 1.11 2.49
N GLY A 691 -17.90 0.27 2.13
CA GLY A 691 -18.95 0.51 1.15
C GLY A 691 -19.91 1.65 1.48
N ALA A 692 -19.86 2.22 2.69
CA ALA A 692 -20.64 3.38 3.06
C ALA A 692 -20.38 4.60 2.15
N LEU A 693 -19.23 4.65 1.48
CA LEU A 693 -18.85 5.71 0.55
C LEU A 693 -19.33 5.47 -0.88
N LYS A 694 -19.87 4.29 -1.21
CA LYS A 694 -20.25 3.94 -2.58
C LYS A 694 -21.16 5.01 -3.17
N ASN A 695 -20.72 5.60 -4.27
CA ASN A 695 -21.38 6.67 -5.02
C ASN A 695 -21.53 8.00 -4.27
N LYS A 696 -20.93 8.15 -3.08
CA LYS A 696 -21.21 9.23 -2.10
C LYS A 696 -19.98 9.82 -1.41
N MET A 697 -18.79 9.69 -2.01
CA MET A 697 -17.55 10.28 -1.45
C MET A 697 -17.71 11.77 -1.13
N GLY A 698 -17.27 12.18 0.06
CA GLY A 698 -17.35 13.53 0.61
C GLY A 698 -18.64 13.88 1.36
N GLN A 699 -19.64 12.98 1.39
CA GLN A 699 -20.96 13.26 1.97
C GLN A 699 -21.13 12.66 3.37
N VAL A 700 -20.45 11.55 3.68
CA VAL A 700 -20.69 10.73 4.88
C VAL A 700 -19.61 10.99 5.95
N GLU A 701 -18.39 11.22 5.50
CA GLU A 701 -17.18 11.21 6.28
C GLU A 701 -17.16 12.34 7.31
N ILE A 702 -17.55 13.55 6.90
CA ILE A 702 -17.53 14.74 7.77
C ILE A 702 -18.52 14.60 8.94
N GLU A 703 -19.61 13.85 8.76
CA GLU A 703 -20.56 13.59 9.85
C GLU A 703 -19.91 12.78 10.96
N ASP A 704 -19.24 11.68 10.59
CA ASP A 704 -18.51 10.81 11.52
C ASP A 704 -17.36 11.57 12.23
N GLN A 705 -16.64 12.45 11.50
CA GLN A 705 -15.60 13.28 12.07
C GLN A 705 -16.14 14.28 13.11
N VAL A 706 -17.28 14.91 12.84
CA VAL A 706 -17.91 15.87 13.77
C VAL A 706 -18.48 15.16 14.99
N GLU A 707 -19.11 13.99 14.82
CA GLU A 707 -19.62 13.18 15.93
C GLU A 707 -18.49 12.76 16.88
N GLY A 708 -17.36 12.28 16.34
CA GLY A 708 -16.19 11.95 17.15
C GLY A 708 -15.57 13.17 17.84
N LEU A 709 -15.51 14.34 17.19
CA LEU A 709 -15.06 15.58 17.84
C LEU A 709 -15.96 16.00 19.00
N GLN A 710 -17.28 15.89 18.84
CA GLN A 710 -18.25 16.16 19.91
C GLN A 710 -18.07 15.20 21.07
N TYR A 711 -17.93 13.90 20.79
CA TYR A 711 -17.62 12.89 21.81
C TYR A 711 -16.35 13.24 22.60
N VAL A 712 -15.26 13.59 21.92
CA VAL A 712 -14.01 13.95 22.60
C VAL A 712 -14.19 15.23 23.43
N ALA A 713 -14.90 16.23 22.91
CA ALA A 713 -15.16 17.45 23.66
C ALA A 713 -15.98 17.22 24.93
N GLU A 714 -16.99 16.35 24.85
CA GLU A 714 -17.83 15.98 25.97
C GLU A 714 -17.08 15.15 27.01
N ASN A 715 -16.21 14.23 26.63
CA ASN A 715 -15.55 13.34 27.58
C ASN A 715 -14.28 13.94 28.20
N TYR A 716 -13.48 14.68 27.42
CA TYR A 716 -12.17 15.16 27.88
C TYR A 716 -12.19 16.60 28.41
N LYS A 717 -13.24 17.39 28.12
CA LYS A 717 -13.53 18.75 28.63
C LYS A 717 -12.49 19.84 28.34
N PHE A 718 -11.31 19.51 27.83
CA PHE A 718 -10.27 20.47 27.41
C PHE A 718 -10.30 20.81 25.92
N ILE A 719 -11.25 20.28 25.14
CA ILE A 719 -11.41 20.62 23.72
C ILE A 719 -12.14 21.95 23.57
N ASP A 720 -11.57 22.86 22.80
CA ASP A 720 -12.24 24.10 22.39
C ASP A 720 -12.89 23.95 21.02
N MET A 721 -14.18 23.59 21.01
CA MET A 721 -14.98 23.46 19.77
C MET A 721 -15.17 24.78 19.01
N SER A 722 -14.83 25.93 19.60
CA SER A 722 -14.84 27.21 18.89
C SER A 722 -13.59 27.45 18.05
N ARG A 723 -12.52 26.66 18.26
CA ARG A 723 -11.19 26.80 17.63
C ARG A 723 -10.71 25.46 17.07
N VAL A 724 -11.46 24.90 16.12
CA VAL A 724 -11.14 23.63 15.44
C VAL A 724 -10.59 23.90 14.04
N ALA A 725 -9.42 23.32 13.73
CA ALA A 725 -8.86 23.25 12.38
C ALA A 725 -9.00 21.83 11.82
N ILE A 726 -9.17 21.69 10.51
CA ILE A 726 -9.11 20.40 9.80
C ILE A 726 -7.92 20.40 8.83
N HIS A 727 -7.15 19.32 8.83
CA HIS A 727 -5.99 19.17 7.95
C HIS A 727 -5.82 17.72 7.48
N GLY A 728 -5.59 17.55 6.17
CA GLY A 728 -5.20 16.28 5.59
C GLY A 728 -4.48 16.45 4.25
N TRP A 729 -3.96 15.34 3.73
CA TRP A 729 -3.31 15.25 2.43
C TRP A 729 -4.06 14.26 1.53
N SER A 730 -4.03 14.46 0.21
CA SER A 730 -4.72 13.63 -0.77
C SER A 730 -6.23 13.60 -0.48
N TYR A 731 -6.83 12.43 -0.26
CA TYR A 731 -8.21 12.30 0.20
C TYR A 731 -8.51 13.13 1.47
N GLY A 732 -7.55 13.21 2.39
CA GLY A 732 -7.68 14.07 3.58
C GLY A 732 -7.69 15.56 3.26
N GLY A 733 -7.03 15.98 2.18
CA GLY A 733 -7.09 17.34 1.67
C GLY A 733 -8.46 17.64 1.06
N PHE A 734 -9.00 16.68 0.30
CA PHE A 734 -10.38 16.69 -0.18
C PHE A 734 -11.39 16.82 0.97
N LEU A 735 -11.28 16.00 2.03
CA LEU A 735 -12.14 16.09 3.20
C LEU A 735 -11.93 17.39 4.01
N SER A 736 -10.73 17.96 4.00
CA SER A 736 -10.50 19.28 4.62
C SER A 736 -11.32 20.38 3.94
N LEU A 737 -11.43 20.34 2.60
CA LEU A 737 -12.29 21.24 1.83
C LEU A 737 -13.78 20.94 2.09
N MET A 738 -14.19 19.68 2.07
CA MET A 738 -15.57 19.28 2.36
C MET A 738 -16.01 19.68 3.78
N GLY A 739 -15.13 19.53 4.77
CA GLY A 739 -15.39 20.00 6.14
C GLY A 739 -15.67 21.50 6.19
N LEU A 740 -14.86 22.30 5.47
CA LEU A 740 -15.06 23.75 5.43
C LEU A 740 -16.32 24.17 4.65
N ILE A 741 -16.73 23.39 3.65
CA ILE A 741 -17.97 23.60 2.88
C ILE A 741 -19.21 23.24 3.71
N HIS A 742 -19.22 22.05 4.33
CA HIS A 742 -20.42 21.49 4.96
C HIS A 742 -20.59 21.88 6.43
N ARG A 743 -19.50 22.22 7.12
CA ARG A 743 -19.49 22.54 8.56
C ARG A 743 -18.59 23.74 8.87
N PRO A 744 -18.75 24.90 8.18
CA PRO A 744 -17.96 26.11 8.46
C PRO A 744 -18.18 26.69 9.86
N ASN A 745 -19.26 26.30 10.53
CA ASN A 745 -19.54 26.64 11.93
C ASN A 745 -18.60 25.90 12.90
N ILE A 746 -18.20 24.67 12.57
CA ILE A 746 -17.27 23.84 13.37
C ILE A 746 -15.82 24.15 12.99
N PHE A 747 -15.47 24.00 11.70
CA PHE A 747 -14.09 24.14 11.23
C PHE A 747 -13.77 25.59 10.92
N LYS A 748 -12.94 26.22 11.76
CA LYS A 748 -12.52 27.62 11.57
C LYS A 748 -11.50 27.76 10.45
N VAL A 749 -10.63 26.77 10.31
CA VAL A 749 -9.58 26.75 9.29
C VAL A 749 -9.50 25.36 8.66
N ALA A 750 -9.28 25.30 7.34
CA ALA A 750 -8.93 24.08 6.62
C ALA A 750 -7.58 24.22 5.91
N ILE A 751 -6.77 23.17 6.00
CA ILE A 751 -5.46 23.06 5.35
C ILE A 751 -5.48 21.84 4.44
N ALA A 752 -5.70 22.07 3.15
CA ALA A 752 -5.93 21.01 2.16
C ALA A 752 -4.65 20.75 1.36
N GLY A 753 -4.00 19.60 1.59
CA GLY A 753 -2.83 19.16 0.83
C GLY A 753 -3.19 18.22 -0.32
N ALA A 754 -2.70 18.51 -1.53
CA ALA A 754 -2.94 17.77 -2.77
C ALA A 754 -4.40 17.26 -2.92
N PRO A 755 -5.42 18.13 -2.80
CA PRO A 755 -6.82 17.68 -2.79
C PRO A 755 -7.28 17.28 -4.19
N VAL A 756 -8.06 16.19 -4.29
CA VAL A 756 -8.94 15.97 -5.44
C VAL A 756 -10.07 16.99 -5.35
N THR A 757 -10.23 17.81 -6.39
CA THR A 757 -11.25 18.88 -6.41
C THR A 757 -12.38 18.66 -7.42
N VAL A 758 -12.17 17.74 -8.36
CA VAL A 758 -13.08 17.38 -9.45
C VAL A 758 -12.89 15.90 -9.75
N TRP A 759 -13.85 15.04 -9.42
CA TRP A 759 -13.69 13.59 -9.59
C TRP A 759 -13.56 13.15 -11.05
N MET A 760 -14.17 13.88 -12.00
CA MET A 760 -14.02 13.60 -13.44
C MET A 760 -12.59 13.76 -13.97
N ALA A 761 -11.71 14.43 -13.23
CA ALA A 761 -10.32 14.62 -13.62
C ALA A 761 -9.38 13.54 -13.06
N TYR A 762 -9.89 12.66 -12.20
CA TYR A 762 -9.13 11.56 -11.60
C TYR A 762 -9.30 10.26 -12.43
N ASP A 763 -8.49 9.24 -12.16
CA ASP A 763 -8.36 8.07 -13.04
C ASP A 763 -9.58 7.13 -12.98
N THR A 764 -9.67 6.21 -13.96
CA THR A 764 -10.72 5.19 -14.04
C THR A 764 -10.71 4.22 -12.85
N GLY A 765 -9.55 3.60 -12.55
CA GLY A 765 -9.43 2.50 -11.60
C GLY A 765 -9.87 2.86 -10.20
N TYR A 766 -9.49 4.04 -9.71
CA TYR A 766 -9.94 4.54 -8.42
C TYR A 766 -11.39 5.02 -8.48
N THR A 767 -11.69 5.92 -9.42
CA THR A 767 -12.94 6.68 -9.37
C THR A 767 -14.15 5.82 -9.71
N GLU A 768 -14.06 4.99 -10.76
CA GLU A 768 -15.18 4.14 -11.18
C GLU A 768 -15.49 3.05 -10.14
N ARG A 769 -14.47 2.55 -9.41
CA ARG A 769 -14.66 1.59 -8.30
C ARG A 769 -15.56 2.14 -7.19
N TYR A 770 -15.35 3.39 -6.80
CA TYR A 770 -16.01 3.97 -5.63
C TYR A 770 -17.20 4.87 -5.98
N MET A 771 -17.22 5.44 -7.18
CA MET A 771 -18.21 6.44 -7.61
C MET A 771 -19.00 6.04 -8.86
N ASP A 772 -18.78 4.84 -9.43
CA ASP A 772 -19.32 4.42 -10.73
C ASP A 772 -18.82 5.31 -11.88
N VAL A 773 -19.23 5.03 -13.11
CA VAL A 773 -18.99 5.95 -14.24
C VAL A 773 -19.82 7.23 -14.08
N PRO A 774 -19.34 8.41 -14.55
CA PRO A 774 -20.05 9.68 -14.40
C PRO A 774 -21.49 9.64 -14.92
N GLU A 775 -21.75 8.93 -16.02
CA GLU A 775 -23.07 8.77 -16.63
C GLU A 775 -24.09 8.12 -15.69
N ASN A 776 -23.63 7.23 -14.81
CA ASN A 776 -24.47 6.51 -13.85
C ASN A 776 -24.63 7.25 -12.52
N ASN A 777 -23.71 8.16 -12.18
CA ASN A 777 -23.67 8.82 -10.87
C ASN A 777 -23.39 10.33 -10.93
N GLN A 778 -24.00 11.04 -11.88
CA GLN A 778 -23.84 12.49 -12.05
C GLN A 778 -23.98 13.26 -10.72
N GLN A 779 -24.99 12.93 -9.91
CA GLN A 779 -25.24 13.59 -8.62
C GLN A 779 -24.11 13.37 -7.61
N GLY A 780 -23.57 12.15 -7.52
CA GLY A 780 -22.44 11.85 -6.64
C GLY A 780 -21.16 12.57 -7.07
N TYR A 781 -20.86 12.59 -8.37
CA TYR A 781 -19.73 13.33 -8.93
C TYR A 781 -19.83 14.82 -8.66
N GLU A 782 -21.01 15.42 -8.86
CA GLU A 782 -21.26 16.83 -8.57
C GLU A 782 -21.15 17.12 -7.07
N ALA A 783 -21.84 16.34 -6.23
CA ALA A 783 -21.83 16.50 -4.78
C ALA A 783 -20.41 16.36 -4.20
N GLY A 784 -19.62 15.42 -4.73
CA GLY A 784 -18.24 15.15 -4.32
C GLY A 784 -17.19 16.08 -4.92
N SER A 785 -17.53 16.99 -5.84
CA SER A 785 -16.54 17.87 -6.50
C SER A 785 -16.55 19.27 -5.90
N VAL A 786 -15.65 19.54 -4.94
CA VAL A 786 -15.57 20.82 -4.20
C VAL A 786 -15.45 22.06 -5.09
N ALA A 787 -14.82 21.93 -6.28
CA ALA A 787 -14.69 23.04 -7.22
C ALA A 787 -16.05 23.52 -7.78
N LEU A 788 -17.10 22.71 -7.66
CA LEU A 788 -18.47 23.06 -8.06
C LEU A 788 -19.28 23.71 -6.94
N HIS A 789 -18.75 23.74 -5.71
CA HIS A 789 -19.42 24.26 -4.51
C HIS A 789 -18.62 25.40 -3.84
N VAL A 790 -17.80 26.12 -4.59
CA VAL A 790 -16.95 27.19 -4.06
C VAL A 790 -17.74 28.35 -3.47
N ASP A 791 -19.00 28.54 -3.87
CA ASP A 791 -19.91 29.53 -3.31
C ASP A 791 -20.18 29.30 -1.81
N LYS A 792 -20.12 28.04 -1.37
CA LYS A 792 -20.30 27.62 0.03
C LYS A 792 -19.04 27.80 0.88
N LEU A 793 -17.88 28.07 0.28
CA LEU A 793 -16.67 28.36 1.05
C LEU A 793 -16.77 29.73 1.75
N PRO A 794 -16.07 29.93 2.87
CA PRO A 794 -16.13 31.17 3.64
C PRO A 794 -15.73 32.41 2.84
N ASN A 795 -16.34 33.56 3.17
CA ASN A 795 -15.93 34.86 2.62
C ASN A 795 -14.77 35.48 3.41
N GLU A 796 -14.48 34.98 4.62
CA GLU A 796 -13.42 35.48 5.47
C GLU A 796 -12.05 34.94 5.04
N PRO A 797 -11.01 35.80 4.91
CA PRO A 797 -9.65 35.34 4.63
C PRO A 797 -9.08 34.56 5.81
N ASN A 798 -7.94 33.90 5.59
CA ASN A 798 -7.21 33.12 6.59
C ASN A 798 -7.98 31.88 7.11
N ARG A 799 -9.01 31.44 6.40
CA ARG A 799 -9.77 30.20 6.69
C ARG A 799 -9.38 29.01 5.81
N LEU A 800 -8.71 29.26 4.68
CA LEU A 800 -8.35 28.24 3.70
C LEU A 800 -6.88 28.39 3.28
N LEU A 801 -6.10 27.32 3.49
CA LEU A 801 -4.76 27.14 2.93
C LEU A 801 -4.76 25.90 2.04
N ILE A 802 -4.31 26.06 0.80
CA ILE A 802 -4.15 24.99 -0.18
C ILE A 802 -2.65 24.73 -0.35
N LEU A 803 -2.26 23.46 -0.31
CA LEU A 803 -0.89 22.98 -0.49
C LEU A 803 -0.85 21.98 -1.65
N HIS A 804 0.13 22.06 -2.55
CA HIS A 804 0.22 21.09 -3.65
C HIS A 804 1.65 20.95 -4.20
N GLY A 805 2.08 19.73 -4.52
CA GLY A 805 3.26 19.48 -5.36
C GLY A 805 2.99 19.93 -6.81
N PHE A 806 3.96 20.61 -7.42
CA PHE A 806 3.77 21.10 -8.79
C PHE A 806 3.97 20.02 -9.85
N LEU A 807 4.73 18.99 -9.52
CA LEU A 807 5.08 17.88 -10.42
C LEU A 807 4.13 16.68 -10.26
N ASP A 808 3.05 16.84 -9.50
CA ASP A 808 2.13 15.76 -9.13
C ASP A 808 1.47 15.13 -10.38
N GLU A 809 1.88 13.91 -10.70
CA GLU A 809 1.36 13.10 -11.79
C GLU A 809 0.21 12.17 -11.36
N ASN A 810 -0.16 12.17 -10.08
CA ASN A 810 -1.30 11.42 -9.56
C ASN A 810 -2.51 12.35 -9.39
N VAL A 811 -2.52 13.16 -8.32
CA VAL A 811 -3.53 14.22 -8.18
C VAL A 811 -2.97 15.44 -8.90
N HIS A 812 -3.26 15.59 -10.19
CA HIS A 812 -2.66 16.67 -10.97
C HIS A 812 -2.84 18.05 -10.33
N PHE A 813 -1.81 18.90 -10.46
CA PHE A 813 -1.89 20.30 -10.01
C PHE A 813 -3.08 21.06 -10.65
N PHE A 814 -3.61 20.56 -11.77
CA PHE A 814 -4.90 20.96 -12.34
C PHE A 814 -6.01 21.07 -11.28
N HIS A 815 -6.12 20.13 -10.32
CA HIS A 815 -7.15 20.19 -9.29
C HIS A 815 -7.10 21.49 -8.48
N THR A 816 -5.91 21.88 -8.03
CA THR A 816 -5.73 23.16 -7.33
C THR A 816 -5.90 24.34 -8.26
N ASN A 817 -5.35 24.29 -9.47
CA ASN A 817 -5.45 25.39 -10.43
C ASN A 817 -6.92 25.67 -10.83
N PHE A 818 -7.72 24.63 -11.04
CA PHE A 818 -9.14 24.73 -11.35
C PHE A 818 -9.93 25.27 -10.15
N LEU A 819 -9.69 24.75 -8.94
CA LEU A 819 -10.30 25.27 -7.72
C LEU A 819 -10.00 26.76 -7.53
N VAL A 820 -8.74 27.18 -7.70
CA VAL A 820 -8.34 28.59 -7.64
C VAL A 820 -9.09 29.44 -8.67
N SER A 821 -9.25 28.96 -9.90
CA SER A 821 -10.06 29.66 -10.91
C SER A 821 -11.51 29.84 -10.45
N GLN A 822 -12.11 28.82 -9.84
CA GLN A 822 -13.50 28.90 -9.35
C GLN A 822 -13.63 29.83 -8.14
N LEU A 823 -12.68 29.78 -7.20
CA LEU A 823 -12.60 30.70 -6.06
C LEU A 823 -12.52 32.16 -6.52
N ILE A 824 -11.67 32.47 -7.50
CA ILE A 824 -11.55 33.82 -8.08
C ILE A 824 -12.88 34.27 -8.67
N ARG A 825 -13.56 33.41 -9.46
CA ARG A 825 -14.87 33.72 -10.06
C ARG A 825 -15.94 34.00 -9.01
N ALA A 826 -15.90 33.27 -7.90
CA ALA A 826 -16.84 33.43 -6.79
C ALA A 826 -16.45 34.53 -5.78
N GLY A 827 -15.32 35.23 -5.98
CA GLY A 827 -14.83 36.27 -5.08
C GLY A 827 -14.37 35.76 -3.70
N LYS A 828 -13.93 34.50 -3.60
CA LYS A 828 -13.55 33.84 -2.35
C LYS A 828 -12.06 33.96 -2.05
N PRO A 829 -11.66 34.27 -0.80
CA PRO A 829 -10.26 34.36 -0.42
C PRO A 829 -9.63 32.97 -0.22
N TYR A 830 -8.34 32.85 -0.51
CA TYR A 830 -7.55 31.65 -0.27
C TYR A 830 -6.07 32.00 -0.06
N GLN A 831 -5.33 31.09 0.59
CA GLN A 831 -3.87 31.08 0.56
C GLN A 831 -3.40 29.81 -0.17
N LEU A 832 -2.30 29.91 -0.93
CA LEU A 832 -1.75 28.82 -1.72
C LEU A 832 -0.26 28.71 -1.46
N GLN A 833 0.22 27.48 -1.26
CA GLN A 833 1.65 27.16 -1.28
C GLN A 833 1.91 26.01 -2.25
N ILE A 834 2.90 26.24 -3.10
CA ILE A 834 3.33 25.28 -4.13
C ILE A 834 4.67 24.71 -3.68
N TYR A 835 4.84 23.40 -3.84
CA TYR A 835 6.14 22.73 -3.70
C TYR A 835 6.66 22.37 -5.10
N PRO A 836 7.54 23.20 -5.69
CA PRO A 836 7.84 23.12 -7.13
C PRO A 836 8.54 21.83 -7.56
N ASN A 837 9.28 21.20 -6.64
CA ASN A 837 10.10 20.03 -6.90
C ASN A 837 9.44 18.72 -6.40
N GLU A 838 8.22 18.80 -5.88
CA GLU A 838 7.52 17.65 -5.29
C GLU A 838 6.39 17.17 -6.19
N ARG A 839 6.16 15.85 -6.13
CA ARG A 839 5.04 15.16 -6.77
C ARG A 839 3.89 15.01 -5.76
N HIS A 840 3.20 13.87 -5.77
CA HIS A 840 2.21 13.53 -4.75
C HIS A 840 2.82 13.27 -3.36
N SER A 841 4.12 12.99 -3.33
CA SER A 841 4.89 12.83 -2.09
C SER A 841 5.87 14.00 -1.89
N ILE A 842 6.16 14.30 -0.62
CA ILE A 842 7.23 15.23 -0.23
C ILE A 842 8.48 14.42 0.10
N ARG A 843 9.46 14.43 -0.80
CA ARG A 843 10.71 13.68 -0.67
C ARG A 843 11.88 14.55 -0.23
N CYS A 844 11.95 15.78 -0.73
CA CYS A 844 13.02 16.69 -0.36
C CYS A 844 12.85 17.10 1.12
N PRO A 845 13.86 16.89 1.98
CA PRO A 845 13.80 17.27 3.39
C PRO A 845 13.41 18.74 3.59
N GLU A 846 13.96 19.65 2.79
CA GLU A 846 13.74 21.10 2.81
C GLU A 846 12.27 21.45 2.52
N SER A 847 11.65 20.79 1.54
CA SER A 847 10.22 20.95 1.26
C SER A 847 9.36 20.50 2.44
N GLY A 848 9.75 19.38 3.08
CA GLY A 848 9.08 18.87 4.27
C GLY A 848 9.20 19.80 5.48
N GLU A 849 10.38 20.40 5.70
CA GLU A 849 10.59 21.39 6.76
C GLU A 849 9.76 22.65 6.51
N HIS A 850 9.81 23.19 5.28
CA HIS A 850 9.02 24.36 4.93
C HIS A 850 7.52 24.11 5.10
N TYR A 851 7.02 22.94 4.68
CA TYR A 851 5.65 22.52 4.90
C TYR A 851 5.26 22.55 6.38
N GLU A 852 6.05 21.93 7.25
CA GLU A 852 5.77 21.86 8.68
C GLU A 852 5.78 23.25 9.32
N ILE A 853 6.74 24.11 8.95
CA ILE A 853 6.83 25.49 9.45
C ILE A 853 5.59 26.29 9.01
N MET A 854 5.21 26.20 7.73
CA MET A 854 4.05 26.88 7.20
C MET A 854 2.74 26.41 7.83
N LEU A 855 2.60 25.10 8.06
CA LEU A 855 1.48 24.50 8.79
C LEU A 855 1.36 25.10 10.19
N LEU A 856 2.46 25.08 10.97
CA LEU A 856 2.48 25.67 12.31
C LEU A 856 2.15 27.16 12.27
N TYR A 857 2.78 27.92 11.37
CA TYR A 857 2.55 29.35 11.21
C TYR A 857 1.08 29.66 10.92
N PHE A 858 0.45 28.90 10.03
CA PHE A 858 -0.96 29.08 9.68
C PHE A 858 -1.89 28.71 10.83
N LEU A 859 -1.61 27.63 11.57
CA LEU A 859 -2.39 27.20 12.73
C LEU A 859 -2.36 28.20 13.90
N GLN A 860 -1.38 29.11 13.97
CA GLN A 860 -1.39 30.19 14.96
C GLN A 860 -2.63 31.11 14.82
N HIS A 861 -3.26 31.19 13.64
CA HIS A 861 -4.50 31.95 13.42
C HIS A 861 -5.71 31.35 14.15
N VAL A 862 -5.72 30.02 14.32
CA VAL A 862 -6.82 29.28 15.00
C VAL A 862 -6.77 29.50 16.52
N SER A 863 -5.58 29.75 17.06
CA SER A 863 -5.38 29.93 18.50
C SER A 863 -5.93 31.25 19.03
N GLY A 864 -6.16 32.25 18.18
CA GLY A 864 -6.61 33.58 18.59
C GLY A 864 -5.50 34.38 19.29
N SER A 865 -5.45 35.69 19.05
CA SER A 865 -4.58 36.59 19.81
C SER A 865 -5.43 37.37 20.82
N ARG A 866 -4.86 37.67 22.00
CA ARG A 866 -5.39 38.72 22.89
C ARG A 866 -5.53 40.09 22.19
N SER A 867 -4.91 40.26 21.02
CA SER A 867 -4.82 41.51 20.26
C SER A 867 -5.97 41.75 19.27
N LEU A 868 -6.74 40.71 18.90
CA LEU A 868 -7.81 40.81 17.90
C LEU A 868 -9.18 41.18 18.48
N VAL A 869 -9.33 41.13 19.81
CA VAL A 869 -10.56 41.58 20.51
C VAL A 869 -10.59 43.11 20.68
N ALA A 870 -9.55 43.84 20.26
CA ALA A 870 -9.49 45.30 20.37
C ALA A 870 -9.83 46.06 19.06
N LEU A 871 -10.16 45.36 17.96
CA LEU A 871 -10.41 45.99 16.65
C LEU A 871 -11.57 45.36 15.83
N MET A 872 -12.43 44.56 16.48
CA MET A 872 -13.83 44.38 16.08
C MET A 872 -14.69 45.18 17.04
#